data_AF-A0A2U9CE03-F1
#
_entry.id   AF-A0A2U9CE03-F1
#
_cell.length_a   1.000
_cell.length_b   1.000
_cell.length_c   1.000
_cell.angle_alpha   90.00
_cell.angle_beta   90.00
_cell.angle_gamma   90.00
#
_symmetry.space_group_name_H-M   'P 1'
#
loop_
_entity.id
_entity.type
_entity.pdbx_description
1 polymer ?
#
loop_
_entity_poly.entity_id
_entity_poly.type
_entity_poly.pdbx_seq_one_letter_code
_entity_poly.pdbx_strand_id
1 'polypeptide(L)'
;MGVIIRDNTGGGEVEKGEVTPASISETRVSLLRQMAFCLAELHLWSTKSSLQVKDTDIGTYQFYDKGEPATSLEHHYYHEKLHFCDARGYSWTPVNRRPEKLRDSLKELEELLQTNTCVHTRWRNKHCCQLMLSSGVLVTLTLHGPQLEQVCVDRTLVGRLPANTVTDAVLSDRLILLSFLEQSQVAAVYVNKKNQDDSPEGGRRPDKLSPSEIKVVCADVGAPGRRLRRHVDLNRLQDLALCWWKLDEPGEEPWPWTPTDMHRNNLVLLSCSPTEGLKVLGSVRTEGDPLHCHFSLLQPHQLLTVELPVGPPGAGEGSRADTCVYECARGRLRRLSVTRVPLPCRPLSCSRHPSEAALLLGLSDSSLVLYDQRRGLSLRASCPVPPDLLAWHPAGAVVVVGGGKGELMCFDVGMAPVNVALVAEEVAAAASTLRLPQHLRCSGGLEGLWWAAGLEGTDTLMLAFHRGPLAALRFRLGALTGGQLGPEEVLRQRLRCGRVREALGVLESLDWSVAGDECYRCLSSVVDFLLRLRLNAEREVQLEAALGVFYSPPAPLSDAVMLEYRGPIGKYARRFFHHLLRHQRLEKAFLLAIDLEARDLFMDLHYVAGDKGELVLADVAKRRANEIQAQVAAGNDLLRGRSDVCGSDPGDRPSYSGTNTTHVDGRANQRRLHAGSPHVTVSPDVFRMPRRAGNTEGDGDDVNDDDDPGTLHLVHLGTV
;
A
#
# COMPACT_ATOMS: atom_id res chain seq x y z
N MET A 1 34.39 31.71 7.25
CA MET A 1 35.10 33.01 7.14
C MET A 1 34.14 34.03 6.56
N GLY A 2 34.07 35.22 7.14
CA GLY A 2 33.10 36.26 6.78
C GLY A 2 33.33 36.85 5.39
N VAL A 3 32.24 37.07 4.66
CA VAL A 3 32.25 37.70 3.34
C VAL A 3 32.05 39.20 3.52
N ILE A 4 33.09 39.96 3.16
CA ILE A 4 33.05 41.42 2.98
C ILE A 4 32.45 41.66 1.59
N ILE A 5 31.28 42.31 1.53
CA ILE A 5 30.70 42.81 0.28
C ILE A 5 31.19 44.25 0.10
N ARG A 6 31.92 44.51 -0.98
CA ARG A 6 32.26 45.87 -1.44
C ARG A 6 31.06 46.43 -2.20
N ASP A 7 30.53 47.54 -1.70
CA ASP A 7 29.57 48.38 -2.41
C ASP A 7 30.23 49.01 -3.65
N ASN A 8 29.58 48.87 -4.80
CA ASN A 8 29.86 49.68 -5.97
C ASN A 8 28.60 50.51 -6.25
N THR A 9 28.73 51.81 -6.05
CA THR A 9 27.69 52.83 -6.19
C THR A 9 27.26 53.00 -7.65
N GLY A 10 25.98 52.76 -7.93
CA GLY A 10 25.31 53.16 -9.16
C GLY A 10 23.85 53.40 -8.84
N GLY A 11 23.46 54.68 -8.78
CA GLY A 11 22.15 55.12 -8.33
C GLY A 11 21.01 54.66 -9.24
N GLY A 12 19.97 54.10 -8.61
CA GLY A 12 18.65 53.87 -9.15
C GLY A 12 17.68 53.84 -7.98
N GLU A 13 16.64 54.69 -8.04
CA GLU A 13 15.66 54.90 -6.97
C GLU A 13 15.03 53.59 -6.51
N VAL A 14 15.08 53.33 -5.20
CA VAL A 14 14.40 52.21 -4.55
C VAL A 14 13.00 52.67 -4.15
N GLU A 15 11.99 52.29 -4.93
CA GLU A 15 10.63 52.15 -4.38
C GLU A 15 10.68 51.03 -3.32
N LYS A 16 10.48 51.42 -2.05
CA LYS A 16 10.30 50.47 -0.95
C LYS A 16 8.94 49.80 -1.10
N GLY A 17 8.89 48.68 -1.84
CA GLY A 17 7.79 47.73 -1.76
C GLY A 17 7.78 47.07 -0.38
N GLU A 18 6.78 47.39 0.44
CA GLU A 18 6.51 46.70 1.69
C GLU A 18 6.14 45.23 1.40
N VAL A 19 7.09 44.32 1.64
CA VAL A 19 6.83 42.88 1.57
C VAL A 19 6.00 42.50 2.78
N THR A 20 4.68 42.39 2.58
CA THR A 20 3.76 41.95 3.63
C THR A 20 4.03 40.50 4.05
N PRO A 21 3.82 40.11 5.33
CA PRO A 21 4.00 38.73 5.76
C PRO A 21 3.11 37.73 5.01
N ALA A 22 2.02 38.19 4.39
CA ALA A 22 1.17 37.41 3.50
C ALA A 22 1.90 37.00 2.21
N SER A 23 2.65 37.90 1.56
CA SER A 23 3.39 37.58 0.32
C SER A 23 4.57 36.64 0.59
N ILE A 24 5.24 36.74 1.74
CA ILE A 24 6.28 35.77 2.17
C ILE A 24 5.66 34.39 2.41
N SER A 25 4.46 34.33 2.97
CA SER A 25 3.73 33.06 3.17
C SER A 25 3.28 32.44 1.86
N GLU A 26 2.78 33.24 0.90
CA GLU A 26 2.39 32.78 -0.43
C GLU A 26 3.59 32.33 -1.26
N THR A 27 4.72 33.04 -1.16
CA THR A 27 5.97 32.67 -1.84
C THR A 27 6.57 31.39 -1.25
N ARG A 28 6.48 31.18 0.08
CA ARG A 28 6.85 29.90 0.71
C ARG A 28 5.92 28.76 0.34
N VAL A 29 4.61 29.01 0.24
CA VAL A 29 3.61 28.01 -0.17
C VAL A 29 3.75 27.66 -1.66
N SER A 30 4.10 28.62 -2.53
CA SER A 30 4.37 28.36 -3.94
C SER A 30 5.67 27.58 -4.14
N LEU A 31 6.73 27.90 -3.39
CA LEU A 31 7.97 27.13 -3.36
C LEU A 31 7.74 25.70 -2.83
N LEU A 32 6.98 25.52 -1.74
CA LEU A 32 6.62 24.20 -1.21
C LEU A 32 5.78 23.36 -2.18
N ARG A 33 4.99 23.99 -3.05
CA ARG A 33 4.24 23.30 -4.12
C ARG A 33 5.13 22.80 -5.26
N GLN A 34 6.32 23.37 -5.44
CA GLN A 34 7.28 23.04 -6.50
C GLN A 34 8.40 22.07 -6.06
N MET A 35 8.56 21.85 -4.75
CA MET A 35 9.57 20.93 -4.21
C MET A 35 9.15 19.46 -4.35
N ALA A 36 10.13 18.60 -4.59
CA ALA A 36 9.93 17.15 -4.57
C ALA A 36 9.37 16.70 -3.22
N PHE A 37 8.42 15.77 -3.24
CA PHE A 37 7.90 15.14 -2.03
C PHE A 37 9.00 14.34 -1.34
N CYS A 38 9.81 13.63 -2.12
CA CYS A 38 10.96 12.87 -1.65
C CYS A 38 12.15 13.02 -2.61
N LEU A 39 13.35 13.15 -2.05
CA LEU A 39 14.59 13.01 -2.81
C LEU A 39 15.02 11.54 -2.82
N ALA A 40 15.72 11.11 -3.85
CA ALA A 40 16.25 9.76 -3.95
C ALA A 40 17.70 9.74 -4.46
N GLU A 41 18.41 8.67 -4.12
CA GLU A 41 19.75 8.37 -4.61
C GLU A 41 19.70 7.05 -5.37
N LEU A 42 20.24 7.03 -6.60
CA LEU A 42 20.31 5.85 -7.43
C LEU A 42 21.71 5.25 -7.38
N HIS A 43 21.84 4.03 -6.88
CA HIS A 43 23.09 3.31 -6.73
C HIS A 43 23.11 2.13 -7.72
N LEU A 44 23.88 2.28 -8.79
CA LEU A 44 24.06 1.25 -9.81
C LEU A 44 25.15 0.27 -9.35
N TRP A 45 24.79 -0.99 -9.16
CA TRP A 45 25.73 -2.05 -8.81
C TRP A 45 26.40 -2.57 -10.08
N SER A 46 27.26 -1.76 -10.66
CA SER A 46 27.95 -2.09 -11.90
C SER A 46 29.25 -1.32 -12.09
N THR A 47 30.20 -1.95 -12.78
CA THR A 47 31.47 -1.33 -13.23
C THR A 47 31.46 -1.01 -14.74
N LYS A 48 30.33 -1.17 -15.43
CA LYS A 48 30.27 -0.97 -16.89
C LYS A 48 30.32 0.51 -17.26
N SER A 49 31.34 0.89 -18.01
CA SER A 49 31.47 2.24 -18.59
C SER A 49 30.37 2.59 -19.61
N SER A 50 29.66 1.59 -20.14
CA SER A 50 28.53 1.78 -21.08
C SER A 50 27.32 2.49 -20.45
N LEU A 51 27.25 2.61 -19.13
CA LEU A 51 26.14 3.24 -18.42
C LEU A 51 26.08 4.76 -18.62
N GLN A 52 27.19 5.40 -19.02
CA GLN A 52 27.27 6.83 -19.34
C GLN A 52 26.59 7.75 -18.31
N VAL A 53 26.82 7.49 -17.02
CA VAL A 53 26.33 8.36 -15.94
C VAL A 53 27.08 9.68 -15.98
N LYS A 54 26.35 10.80 -16.02
CA LYS A 54 26.95 12.13 -16.04
C LYS A 54 27.57 12.46 -14.68
N ASP A 55 28.66 13.22 -14.70
CA ASP A 55 29.27 13.78 -13.49
C ASP A 55 28.39 14.87 -12.85
N THR A 56 27.55 15.55 -13.63
CA THR A 56 26.53 16.50 -13.14
C THR A 56 25.36 15.84 -12.41
N ASP A 57 25.12 14.55 -12.61
CA ASP A 57 24.08 13.79 -11.90
C ASP A 57 24.57 13.44 -10.48
N ILE A 58 24.40 14.34 -9.52
CA ILE A 58 24.87 14.17 -8.13
C ILE A 58 24.24 12.95 -7.44
N GLY A 59 22.97 12.67 -7.74
CA GLY A 59 22.19 11.61 -7.11
C GLY A 59 22.39 10.22 -7.68
N THR A 60 23.22 10.06 -8.71
CA THR A 60 23.46 8.78 -9.38
C THR A 60 24.90 8.31 -9.17
N TYR A 61 25.05 7.12 -8.61
CA TYR A 61 26.32 6.52 -8.21
C TYR A 61 26.55 5.22 -8.98
N GLN A 62 27.79 4.98 -9.40
CA GLN A 62 28.23 3.73 -10.02
C GLN A 62 29.65 3.40 -9.52
N PHE A 63 30.10 2.16 -9.73
CA PHE A 63 31.49 1.78 -9.46
C PHE A 63 32.37 2.08 -10.67
N TYR A 64 33.62 2.49 -10.42
CA TYR A 64 34.61 2.76 -11.47
C TYR A 64 35.81 1.81 -11.34
N ASP A 65 36.38 1.41 -12.49
CA ASP A 65 37.64 0.68 -12.52
C ASP A 65 38.84 1.62 -12.25
N LYS A 66 39.94 1.05 -11.75
CA LYS A 66 41.15 1.84 -11.44
C LYS A 66 41.71 2.48 -12.72
N GLY A 67 41.81 3.81 -12.73
CA GLY A 67 42.34 4.57 -13.86
C GLY A 67 41.27 5.12 -14.81
N GLU A 68 39.98 4.90 -14.52
CA GLU A 68 38.88 5.57 -15.23
C GLU A 68 38.47 6.89 -14.54
N PRO A 69 37.97 7.88 -15.31
CA PRO A 69 37.71 7.85 -16.76
C PRO A 69 38.99 8.04 -17.58
N ALA A 70 39.10 7.28 -18.68
CA ALA A 70 40.19 7.43 -19.65
C ALA A 70 40.07 8.73 -20.49
N THR A 71 38.88 9.36 -20.51
CA THR A 71 38.57 10.57 -21.29
C THR A 71 38.20 11.72 -20.35
N SER A 72 39.16 12.61 -20.09
CA SER A 72 39.03 13.73 -19.15
C SER A 72 38.22 14.92 -19.67
N LEU A 73 37.94 14.99 -20.97
CA LEU A 73 37.33 16.17 -21.60
C LEU A 73 35.81 16.32 -21.38
N GLU A 74 35.10 15.26 -20.96
CA GLU A 74 33.64 15.31 -20.74
C GLU A 74 33.24 15.33 -19.25
N HIS A 75 34.16 15.03 -18.33
CA HIS A 75 33.87 14.89 -16.90
C HIS A 75 34.51 16.01 -16.06
N HIS A 76 33.97 17.23 -16.20
CA HIS A 76 34.49 18.44 -15.56
C HIS A 76 34.37 18.43 -14.03
N TYR A 77 33.37 17.72 -13.48
CA TYR A 77 33.07 17.64 -12.06
C TYR A 77 33.42 16.28 -11.44
N TYR A 78 34.26 15.49 -12.12
CA TYR A 78 34.61 14.14 -11.70
C TYR A 78 35.26 14.10 -10.31
N HIS A 79 36.26 14.95 -10.09
CA HIS A 79 37.03 14.96 -8.84
C HIS A 79 36.18 15.45 -7.66
N GLU A 80 35.31 16.42 -7.91
CA GLU A 80 34.34 16.94 -6.95
C GLU A 80 33.33 15.85 -6.57
N LYS A 81 32.80 15.11 -7.55
CA LYS A 81 31.87 13.99 -7.30
C LYS A 81 32.53 12.83 -6.56
N LEU A 82 33.78 12.51 -6.88
CA LEU A 82 34.59 11.53 -6.13
C LEU A 82 34.74 11.97 -4.66
N HIS A 83 35.21 13.20 -4.42
CA HIS A 83 35.36 13.73 -3.07
C HIS A 83 34.02 13.77 -2.31
N PHE A 84 32.93 14.09 -3.00
CA PHE A 84 31.58 14.06 -2.44
C PHE A 84 31.14 12.65 -2.03
N CYS A 85 31.47 11.63 -2.83
CA CYS A 85 31.22 10.23 -2.49
C CYS A 85 32.05 9.76 -1.30
N ASP A 86 33.35 10.09 -1.30
CA ASP A 86 34.27 9.74 -0.21
C ASP A 86 33.81 10.37 1.13
N ALA A 87 33.38 11.64 1.10
CA ALA A 87 32.85 12.33 2.28
C ALA A 87 31.57 11.67 2.85
N ARG A 88 30.81 10.96 2.02
CA ARG A 88 29.62 10.19 2.42
C ARG A 88 29.91 8.72 2.71
N GLY A 89 31.17 8.30 2.59
CA GLY A 89 31.61 6.91 2.80
C GLY A 89 31.15 5.96 1.71
N TYR A 90 30.86 6.46 0.50
CA TYR A 90 30.51 5.62 -0.65
C TYR A 90 31.77 5.14 -1.37
N SER A 91 31.84 3.85 -1.71
CA SER A 91 33.00 3.27 -2.35
C SER A 91 33.01 3.60 -3.83
N TRP A 92 34.00 4.38 -4.28
CA TRP A 92 34.13 4.72 -5.70
C TRP A 92 34.73 3.59 -6.54
N THR A 93 35.86 3.04 -6.08
CA THR A 93 36.52 1.90 -6.73
C THR A 93 36.37 0.65 -5.87
N PRO A 94 35.71 -0.42 -6.35
CA PRO A 94 35.51 -1.63 -5.56
C PRO A 94 36.86 -2.27 -5.22
N VAL A 95 37.02 -2.63 -3.95
CA VAL A 95 38.29 -3.17 -3.44
C VAL A 95 38.33 -4.69 -3.65
N ASN A 96 39.47 -5.19 -4.15
CA ASN A 96 39.81 -6.60 -4.13
C ASN A 96 40.90 -6.82 -3.07
N ARG A 97 40.53 -7.01 -1.81
CA ARG A 97 41.45 -7.41 -0.73
C ARG A 97 40.94 -8.69 -0.13
N ARG A 98 41.75 -9.76 -0.11
CA ARG A 98 41.35 -11.02 0.51
C ARG A 98 40.85 -10.76 1.95
N PRO A 99 39.71 -11.33 2.35
CA PRO A 99 38.91 -12.34 1.64
C PRO A 99 37.88 -11.79 0.62
N GLU A 100 37.67 -10.49 0.56
CA GLU A 100 36.63 -9.80 -0.22
C GLU A 100 37.13 -9.37 -1.61
N LYS A 101 36.63 -10.04 -2.65
CA LYS A 101 36.96 -9.75 -4.07
C LYS A 101 35.76 -9.14 -4.81
N LEU A 102 35.20 -8.06 -4.26
CA LEU A 102 33.96 -7.47 -4.76
C LEU A 102 34.01 -7.18 -6.27
N ARG A 103 35.10 -6.59 -6.77
CA ARG A 103 35.22 -6.24 -8.19
C ARG A 103 35.12 -7.47 -9.10
N ASP A 104 35.81 -8.55 -8.76
CA ASP A 104 35.83 -9.76 -9.59
C ASP A 104 34.47 -10.47 -9.53
N SER A 105 33.87 -10.57 -8.34
CA SER A 105 32.55 -11.18 -8.16
C SER A 105 31.41 -10.35 -8.76
N LEU A 106 31.55 -9.02 -8.82
CA LEU A 106 30.60 -8.15 -9.50
C LEU A 106 30.67 -8.33 -11.02
N LYS A 107 31.86 -8.43 -11.61
CA LYS A 107 32.03 -8.75 -13.04
C LYS A 107 31.42 -10.11 -13.39
N GLU A 108 31.67 -11.12 -12.56
CA GLU A 108 31.04 -12.43 -12.69
C GLU A 108 29.51 -12.36 -12.64
N LEU A 109 28.94 -11.57 -11.72
CA LEU A 109 27.49 -11.35 -11.64
C LEU A 109 26.95 -10.67 -12.91
N GLU A 110 27.63 -9.66 -13.43
CA GLU A 110 27.24 -8.97 -14.67
C GLU A 110 27.27 -9.89 -15.90
N GLU A 111 28.20 -10.84 -15.97
CA GLU A 111 28.25 -11.87 -17.02
C GLU A 111 27.09 -12.86 -16.89
N LEU A 112 26.79 -13.28 -15.66
CA LEU A 112 25.66 -14.16 -15.38
C LEU A 112 24.32 -13.50 -15.76
N LEU A 113 24.13 -12.23 -15.42
CA LEU A 113 22.90 -11.48 -15.76
C LEU A 113 22.73 -11.28 -17.27
N GLN A 114 23.81 -11.26 -18.06
CA GLN A 114 23.70 -11.14 -19.53
C GLN A 114 23.09 -12.37 -20.19
N THR A 115 23.27 -13.54 -19.57
CA THR A 115 22.84 -14.84 -20.11
C THR A 115 21.63 -15.43 -19.39
N ASN A 116 21.36 -14.98 -18.16
CA ASN A 116 20.31 -15.49 -17.30
C ASN A 116 19.39 -14.37 -16.84
N THR A 117 18.10 -14.68 -16.67
CA THR A 117 17.14 -13.76 -16.07
C THR A 117 17.13 -13.91 -14.55
N CYS A 118 16.85 -12.81 -13.84
CA CYS A 118 16.58 -12.85 -12.40
C CYS A 118 15.14 -13.34 -12.19
N VAL A 119 14.99 -14.55 -11.64
CA VAL A 119 13.70 -15.21 -11.49
C VAL A 119 13.00 -14.80 -10.19
N HIS A 120 13.75 -14.73 -9.10
CA HIS A 120 13.20 -14.37 -7.79
C HIS A 120 14.22 -13.61 -6.94
N THR A 121 13.70 -12.73 -6.08
CA THR A 121 14.47 -11.91 -5.16
C THR A 121 13.90 -12.04 -3.75
N ARG A 122 14.76 -12.28 -2.75
CA ARG A 122 14.40 -12.34 -1.34
C ARG A 122 15.32 -11.47 -0.49
N TRP A 123 14.74 -10.55 0.26
CA TRP A 123 15.44 -9.83 1.32
C TRP A 123 15.34 -10.61 2.63
N ARG A 124 16.48 -11.07 3.15
CA ARG A 124 16.53 -11.74 4.47
C ARG A 124 16.54 -10.74 5.61
N ASN A 125 17.20 -9.60 5.37
CA ASN A 125 17.25 -8.45 6.26
C ASN A 125 17.64 -7.21 5.42
N LYS A 126 17.75 -6.05 6.08
CA LYS A 126 18.13 -4.78 5.43
C LYS A 126 19.52 -4.76 4.76
N HIS A 127 20.37 -5.75 5.04
CA HIS A 127 21.75 -5.86 4.56
C HIS A 127 21.99 -7.06 3.64
N CYS A 128 21.01 -7.95 3.44
CA CYS A 128 21.21 -9.22 2.76
C CYS A 128 20.07 -9.49 1.80
N CYS A 129 20.38 -9.47 0.52
CA CYS A 129 19.46 -9.79 -0.58
C CYS A 129 19.94 -11.06 -1.29
N GLN A 130 19.01 -11.95 -1.60
CA GLN A 130 19.28 -13.19 -2.34
C GLN A 130 18.53 -13.17 -3.67
N LEU A 131 19.18 -13.66 -4.71
CA LEU A 131 18.67 -13.69 -6.08
C LEU A 131 18.79 -15.11 -6.61
N MET A 132 17.71 -15.62 -7.18
CA MET A 132 17.73 -16.87 -7.95
C MET A 132 17.75 -16.53 -9.44
N LEU A 133 18.78 -16.99 -10.15
CA LEU A 133 18.86 -16.85 -11.60
C LEU A 133 18.18 -18.02 -12.31
N SER A 134 17.79 -17.83 -13.57
CA SER A 134 17.14 -18.87 -14.39
C SER A 134 17.95 -20.14 -14.57
N SER A 135 19.28 -20.07 -14.40
CA SER A 135 20.18 -21.24 -14.41
C SER A 135 20.22 -22.03 -13.11
N GLY A 136 19.51 -21.60 -12.06
CA GLY A 136 19.59 -22.19 -10.72
C GLY A 136 20.78 -21.72 -9.88
N VAL A 137 21.50 -20.69 -10.34
CA VAL A 137 22.57 -20.03 -9.57
C VAL A 137 21.93 -19.14 -8.50
N LEU A 138 22.33 -19.33 -7.24
CA LEU A 138 21.93 -18.47 -6.13
C LEU A 138 23.01 -17.41 -5.91
N VAL A 139 22.63 -16.14 -6.01
CA VAL A 139 23.51 -15.00 -5.72
C VAL A 139 23.07 -14.37 -4.42
N THR A 140 23.99 -14.19 -3.48
CA THR A 140 23.75 -13.43 -2.24
C THR A 140 24.52 -12.12 -2.29
N LEU A 141 23.80 -11.01 -2.15
CA LEU A 141 24.31 -9.65 -2.10
C LEU A 141 24.29 -9.16 -0.66
N THR A 142 25.44 -8.69 -0.17
CA THR A 142 25.57 -8.04 1.14
C THR A 142 25.77 -6.56 0.96
N LEU A 143 24.96 -5.77 1.67
CA LEU A 143 24.78 -4.34 1.48
C LEU A 143 25.03 -3.58 2.79
N HIS A 144 25.77 -2.48 2.69
CA HIS A 144 25.90 -1.49 3.75
C HIS A 144 25.21 -0.20 3.33
N GLY A 145 23.99 -0.01 3.84
CA GLY A 145 23.06 0.97 3.28
C GLY A 145 22.75 0.62 1.82
N PRO A 146 22.90 1.55 0.86
CA PRO A 146 22.67 1.29 -0.56
C PRO A 146 23.90 0.72 -1.30
N GLN A 147 25.06 0.65 -0.63
CA GLN A 147 26.32 0.24 -1.22
C GLN A 147 26.49 -1.28 -1.14
N LEU A 148 26.95 -1.87 -2.24
CA LEU A 148 27.27 -3.29 -2.34
C LEU A 148 28.67 -3.55 -1.78
N GLU A 149 28.76 -4.36 -0.73
CA GLU A 149 30.03 -4.74 -0.09
C GLU A 149 30.52 -6.11 -0.57
N GLN A 150 29.60 -7.07 -0.71
CA GLN A 150 29.97 -8.43 -1.08
C GLN A 150 28.96 -9.04 -2.06
N VAL A 151 29.49 -9.78 -3.03
CA VAL A 151 28.71 -10.64 -3.92
C VAL A 151 29.20 -12.07 -3.74
N CYS A 152 28.28 -12.97 -3.41
CA CYS A 152 28.55 -14.38 -3.29
C CYS A 152 27.74 -15.16 -4.33
N VAL A 153 28.42 -15.70 -5.33
CA VAL A 153 27.83 -16.56 -6.36
C VAL A 153 27.93 -18.02 -5.92
N ASP A 154 26.79 -18.68 -5.74
CA ASP A 154 26.71 -20.10 -5.38
C ASP A 154 26.08 -20.92 -6.50
N ARG A 155 26.83 -21.92 -6.98
CA ARG A 155 26.43 -22.83 -8.06
C ARG A 155 26.07 -24.23 -7.55
N THR A 156 25.93 -24.45 -6.24
CA THR A 156 25.70 -25.80 -5.67
C THR A 156 24.44 -26.50 -6.20
N LEU A 157 23.42 -25.75 -6.62
CA LEU A 157 22.19 -26.30 -7.18
C LEU A 157 22.34 -26.64 -8.67
N VAL A 158 23.27 -26.00 -9.39
CA VAL A 158 23.49 -26.23 -10.81
C VAL A 158 23.92 -27.69 -11.02
N GLY A 159 23.17 -28.42 -11.84
CA GLY A 159 23.37 -29.85 -12.08
C GLY A 159 22.75 -30.80 -11.05
N ARG A 160 22.17 -30.28 -9.94
CA ARG A 160 21.36 -31.07 -8.99
C ARG A 160 19.85 -30.91 -9.21
N LEU A 161 19.45 -29.89 -9.97
CA LEU A 161 18.06 -29.64 -10.34
C LEU A 161 17.62 -30.56 -11.49
N PRO A 162 16.32 -30.88 -11.57
CA PRO A 162 15.81 -31.82 -12.57
C PRO A 162 15.83 -31.24 -14.00
N ALA A 163 15.83 -29.91 -14.16
CA ALA A 163 15.96 -29.21 -15.43
C ALA A 163 16.86 -27.95 -15.33
N ASN A 164 17.24 -27.43 -16.49
CA ASN A 164 18.24 -26.34 -16.61
C ASN A 164 17.62 -24.94 -16.52
N THR A 165 16.34 -24.78 -16.86
CA THR A 165 15.68 -23.48 -16.92
C THR A 165 14.62 -23.37 -15.82
N VAL A 166 14.96 -22.66 -14.76
CA VAL A 166 14.05 -22.28 -13.68
C VAL A 166 13.11 -21.18 -14.20
N THR A 167 11.80 -21.36 -14.06
CA THR A 167 10.79 -20.37 -14.49
C THR A 167 10.32 -19.44 -13.38
N ASP A 168 10.22 -19.98 -12.17
CA ASP A 168 9.84 -19.27 -10.96
C ASP A 168 10.46 -19.94 -9.74
N ALA A 169 10.61 -19.19 -8.66
CA ALA A 169 11.24 -19.65 -7.44
C ALA A 169 10.68 -18.97 -6.20
N VAL A 170 10.74 -19.64 -5.06
CA VAL A 170 10.53 -19.03 -3.74
C VAL A 170 11.67 -19.44 -2.82
N LEU A 171 12.27 -18.45 -2.18
CA LEU A 171 13.38 -18.65 -1.26
C LEU A 171 12.89 -18.53 0.20
N SER A 172 13.22 -19.50 1.03
CA SER A 172 13.12 -19.42 2.50
C SER A 172 14.42 -19.88 3.15
N ASP A 173 14.54 -19.78 4.48
CA ASP A 173 15.78 -20.17 5.16
C ASP A 173 16.02 -21.68 5.20
N ARG A 174 14.96 -22.48 5.05
CA ARG A 174 15.02 -23.95 5.15
C ARG A 174 14.60 -24.66 3.87
N LEU A 175 13.86 -24.00 3.00
CA LEU A 175 13.26 -24.56 1.80
C LEU A 175 13.41 -23.59 0.62
N ILE A 176 13.88 -24.09 -0.52
CA ILE A 176 13.81 -23.37 -1.79
C ILE A 176 12.88 -24.16 -2.71
N LEU A 177 11.83 -23.50 -3.19
CA LEU A 177 10.87 -24.08 -4.12
C LEU A 177 11.15 -23.55 -5.53
N LEU A 178 11.17 -24.43 -6.53
CA LEU A 178 11.54 -24.11 -7.91
C LEU A 178 10.57 -24.76 -8.89
N SER A 179 10.18 -24.02 -9.92
CA SER A 179 9.48 -24.55 -11.10
C SER A 179 10.37 -24.50 -12.34
N PHE A 180 10.05 -25.33 -13.35
CA PHE A 180 10.88 -25.49 -14.55
C PHE A 180 10.07 -25.32 -15.83
N LEU A 181 10.75 -24.88 -16.89
CA LEU A 181 10.11 -24.64 -18.19
C LEU A 181 9.90 -25.95 -18.96
N GLU A 182 10.94 -26.79 -19.02
CA GLU A 182 10.96 -27.97 -19.87
C GLU A 182 10.24 -29.18 -19.25
N GLN A 183 10.14 -29.19 -17.91
CA GLN A 183 9.57 -30.30 -17.16
C GLN A 183 8.36 -29.84 -16.35
N SER A 184 7.34 -30.69 -16.30
CA SER A 184 6.13 -30.47 -15.53
C SER A 184 6.29 -30.80 -14.04
N GLN A 185 7.48 -30.49 -13.50
CA GLN A 185 7.90 -30.79 -12.15
C GLN A 185 8.11 -29.52 -11.34
N VAL A 186 7.88 -29.63 -10.04
CA VAL A 186 8.31 -28.66 -9.03
C VAL A 186 9.35 -29.34 -8.16
N ALA A 187 10.44 -28.64 -7.85
CA ALA A 187 11.50 -29.13 -6.96
C ALA A 187 11.51 -28.35 -5.65
N ALA A 188 11.57 -29.08 -4.54
CA ALA A 188 11.82 -28.58 -3.20
C ALA A 188 13.24 -28.94 -2.79
N VAL A 189 14.03 -27.93 -2.50
CA VAL A 189 15.40 -28.05 -1.98
C VAL A 189 15.37 -27.76 -0.48
N TYR A 190 15.48 -28.81 0.32
CA TYR A 190 15.56 -28.70 1.77
C TYR A 190 17.01 -28.44 2.18
N VAL A 191 17.23 -27.35 2.90
CA VAL A 191 18.54 -26.89 3.34
C VAL A 191 18.64 -27.14 4.85
N ASN A 192 19.47 -28.10 5.24
CA ASN A 192 19.74 -28.38 6.65
C ASN A 192 21.11 -27.81 7.03
N LYS A 193 21.10 -26.74 7.83
CA LYS A 193 22.32 -26.10 8.34
C LYS A 193 22.80 -26.87 9.58
N LYS A 194 23.78 -27.75 9.42
CA LYS A 194 24.48 -28.37 10.56
C LYS A 194 25.43 -27.34 11.18
N ASN A 195 25.18 -26.99 12.44
CA ASN A 195 26.00 -26.12 13.31
C ASN A 195 26.20 -24.66 12.82
N GLN A 196 25.29 -23.77 13.21
CA GLN A 196 25.60 -22.35 13.43
C GLN A 196 25.22 -22.06 14.88
N ASP A 197 26.23 -21.85 15.74
CA ASP A 197 26.02 -21.25 17.04
C ASP A 197 25.42 -19.84 16.82
N ASP A 198 24.38 -19.51 17.57
CA ASP A 198 23.69 -18.22 17.61
C ASP A 198 24.64 -17.11 18.13
N SER A 199 25.65 -16.77 17.34
CA SER A 199 26.44 -15.56 17.53
C SER A 199 25.70 -14.38 16.91
N PRO A 200 25.46 -13.29 17.66
CA PRO A 200 24.81 -12.08 17.14
C PRO A 200 25.67 -11.32 16.10
N GLU A 201 26.89 -11.79 15.79
CA GLU A 201 27.76 -11.24 14.74
C GLU A 201 27.61 -11.95 13.37
N GLY A 202 26.60 -12.82 13.21
CA GLY A 202 26.36 -13.61 11.99
C GLY A 202 26.03 -12.82 10.70
N GLY A 203 25.93 -11.50 10.75
CA GLY A 203 25.57 -10.66 9.60
C GLY A 203 26.67 -10.47 8.54
N ARG A 204 27.92 -10.89 8.81
CA ARG A 204 29.08 -10.61 7.92
C ARG A 204 29.61 -11.80 7.12
N ARG A 205 29.15 -13.04 7.36
CA ARG A 205 29.61 -14.19 6.57
C ARG A 205 28.62 -14.48 5.45
N PRO A 206 29.07 -14.61 4.18
CA PRO A 206 28.19 -14.97 3.08
C PRO A 206 27.65 -16.38 3.31
N ASP A 207 26.33 -16.49 3.46
CA ASP A 207 25.61 -17.76 3.64
C ASP A 207 25.63 -18.55 2.31
N LYS A 208 26.74 -19.25 2.06
CA LYS A 208 26.82 -20.23 0.98
C LYS A 208 25.96 -21.44 1.32
N LEU A 209 25.37 -22.06 0.31
CA LEU A 209 24.69 -23.34 0.41
C LEU A 209 25.68 -24.51 0.51
N SER A 210 26.90 -24.36 -0.02
CA SER A 210 27.95 -25.40 0.00
C SER A 210 28.21 -26.12 1.34
N PRO A 211 28.21 -25.46 2.53
CA PRO A 211 28.36 -26.15 3.82
C PRO A 211 27.09 -26.88 4.31
N SER A 212 25.93 -26.65 3.68
CA SER A 212 24.65 -27.21 4.15
C SER A 212 24.41 -28.60 3.56
N GLU A 213 23.70 -29.45 4.31
CA GLU A 213 23.19 -30.71 3.77
C GLU A 213 21.93 -30.42 2.93
N ILE A 214 22.03 -30.64 1.63
CA ILE A 214 20.98 -30.29 0.66
C ILE A 214 20.28 -31.56 0.20
N LYS A 215 18.96 -31.62 0.40
CA LYS A 215 18.10 -32.69 -0.15
C LYS A 215 17.14 -32.10 -1.18
N VAL A 216 17.22 -32.57 -2.42
CA VAL A 216 16.32 -32.17 -3.50
C VAL A 216 15.23 -33.23 -3.65
N VAL A 217 13.96 -32.81 -3.65
CA VAL A 217 12.79 -33.66 -3.86
C VAL A 217 11.93 -33.04 -4.94
N CYS A 218 11.49 -33.83 -5.92
CA CYS A 218 10.64 -33.35 -7.02
C CYS A 218 9.24 -33.96 -6.93
N ALA A 219 8.24 -33.21 -7.38
CA ALA A 219 6.88 -33.67 -7.57
C ALA A 219 6.38 -33.27 -8.96
N ASP A 220 5.75 -34.21 -9.67
CA ASP A 220 5.07 -33.93 -10.94
C ASP A 220 3.72 -33.25 -10.68
N VAL A 221 3.53 -32.06 -11.25
CA VAL A 221 2.32 -31.23 -11.07
C VAL A 221 1.30 -31.40 -12.21
N GLY A 222 1.52 -32.36 -13.10
CA GLY A 222 0.62 -32.66 -14.22
C GLY A 222 0.87 -31.83 -15.48
N ALA A 223 0.18 -32.20 -16.57
CA ALA A 223 0.39 -31.72 -17.95
C ALA A 223 1.81 -31.99 -18.51
N PRO A 224 2.26 -33.26 -18.58
CA PRO A 224 3.54 -33.62 -19.19
C PRO A 224 3.61 -33.22 -20.67
N GLY A 225 4.76 -32.70 -21.11
CA GLY A 225 5.04 -32.38 -22.52
C GLY A 225 4.68 -30.95 -22.96
N ARG A 226 4.04 -30.13 -22.11
CA ARG A 226 3.75 -28.73 -22.40
C ARG A 226 4.77 -27.80 -21.73
N ARG A 227 5.40 -26.91 -22.52
CA ARG A 227 6.31 -25.85 -22.04
C ARG A 227 5.51 -24.69 -21.43
N LEU A 228 4.94 -24.93 -20.26
CA LEU A 228 4.17 -23.94 -19.52
C LEU A 228 5.08 -23.17 -18.56
N ARG A 229 4.93 -21.84 -18.51
CA ARG A 229 5.56 -21.03 -17.48
C ARG A 229 4.76 -21.20 -16.18
N ARG A 230 5.33 -21.95 -15.25
CA ARG A 230 4.71 -22.26 -13.95
C ARG A 230 5.23 -21.30 -12.88
N HIS A 231 4.31 -20.84 -12.06
CA HIS A 231 4.57 -19.98 -10.93
C HIS A 231 4.44 -20.77 -9.62
N VAL A 232 5.26 -20.43 -8.64
CA VAL A 232 5.26 -21.12 -7.34
C VAL A 232 5.14 -20.14 -6.19
N ASP A 233 4.44 -20.55 -5.13
CA ASP A 233 4.33 -19.77 -3.90
C ASP A 233 4.41 -20.66 -2.65
N LEU A 234 4.81 -20.08 -1.51
CA LEU A 234 4.90 -20.76 -0.22
C LEU A 234 4.08 -20.01 0.84
N ASN A 235 3.35 -20.76 1.65
CA ASN A 235 2.65 -20.15 2.77
C ASN A 235 3.63 -19.74 3.89
N ARG A 236 3.17 -18.88 4.80
CA ARG A 236 4.01 -18.36 5.90
C ARG A 236 4.57 -19.45 6.82
N LEU A 237 3.86 -20.57 6.97
CA LEU A 237 4.27 -21.70 7.81
C LEU A 237 5.26 -22.65 7.10
N GLN A 238 5.43 -22.50 5.77
CA GLN A 238 6.29 -23.33 4.92
C GLN A 238 5.94 -24.83 4.97
N ASP A 239 4.67 -25.16 5.14
CA ASP A 239 4.13 -26.52 5.11
C ASP A 239 3.27 -26.77 3.85
N LEU A 240 2.76 -25.70 3.23
CA LEU A 240 2.02 -25.74 1.97
C LEU A 240 2.72 -24.90 0.88
N ALA A 241 2.69 -25.47 -0.32
CA ALA A 241 3.20 -24.85 -1.54
C ALA A 241 2.10 -24.79 -2.60
N LEU A 242 2.15 -23.77 -3.43
CA LEU A 242 1.27 -23.57 -4.58
C LEU A 242 2.10 -23.68 -5.85
N CYS A 243 1.57 -24.34 -6.86
CA CYS A 243 2.05 -24.24 -8.24
C CYS A 243 0.89 -23.89 -9.15
N TRP A 244 1.07 -22.89 -10.02
CA TRP A 244 -0.01 -22.44 -10.91
C TRP A 244 0.50 -21.97 -12.28
N TRP A 245 -0.40 -21.93 -13.27
CA TRP A 245 -0.11 -21.43 -14.61
C TRP A 245 -1.37 -20.84 -15.25
N LYS A 246 -1.17 -20.08 -16.33
CA LYS A 246 -2.25 -19.50 -17.13
C LYS A 246 -3.03 -20.58 -17.88
N LEU A 247 -4.33 -20.35 -18.07
CA LEU A 247 -5.15 -21.22 -18.90
C LEU A 247 -4.75 -21.03 -20.37
N ASP A 248 -4.71 -22.10 -21.16
CA ASP A 248 -4.28 -22.04 -22.56
C ASP A 248 -5.14 -21.05 -23.37
N GLU A 249 -4.51 -20.33 -24.31
CA GLU A 249 -5.27 -19.73 -25.41
C GLU A 249 -5.92 -20.85 -26.25
N PRO A 250 -7.14 -20.66 -26.77
CA PRO A 250 -7.91 -21.70 -27.47
C PRO A 250 -7.34 -22.15 -28.83
N GLY A 251 -6.02 -22.03 -29.06
CA GLY A 251 -5.35 -22.37 -30.32
C GLY A 251 -4.62 -23.72 -30.36
N GLU A 252 -4.35 -24.36 -29.22
CA GLU A 252 -3.71 -25.69 -29.18
C GLU A 252 -4.65 -26.74 -28.57
N GLU A 253 -5.53 -27.29 -29.40
CA GLU A 253 -6.41 -28.40 -29.03
C GLU A 253 -5.56 -29.57 -28.48
N PRO A 254 -5.84 -30.05 -27.25
CA PRO A 254 -5.24 -31.29 -26.78
C PRO A 254 -5.71 -32.45 -27.67
N TRP A 255 -4.77 -33.31 -28.07
CA TRP A 255 -5.08 -34.46 -28.92
C TRP A 255 -6.22 -35.31 -28.34
N PRO A 256 -7.14 -35.85 -29.18
CA PRO A 256 -8.39 -36.49 -28.75
C PRO A 256 -8.26 -37.65 -27.74
N TRP A 257 -7.06 -38.21 -27.61
CA TRP A 257 -6.74 -39.40 -26.82
C TRP A 257 -6.15 -39.07 -25.43
N THR A 258 -6.04 -37.79 -25.04
CA THR A 258 -5.47 -37.41 -23.72
C THR A 258 -6.53 -37.43 -22.59
N PRO A 259 -6.21 -37.95 -21.38
CA PRO A 259 -7.15 -38.03 -20.26
C PRO A 259 -7.72 -36.67 -19.87
N THR A 260 -9.05 -36.58 -19.72
CA THR A 260 -9.79 -35.33 -19.94
C THR A 260 -9.86 -34.37 -18.74
N ASP A 261 -9.59 -34.83 -17.51
CA ASP A 261 -9.90 -34.06 -16.28
C ASP A 261 -8.70 -33.47 -15.53
N MET A 262 -7.59 -34.20 -15.37
CA MET A 262 -6.40 -33.70 -14.64
C MET A 262 -5.59 -32.66 -15.44
N HIS A 263 -5.71 -32.64 -16.77
CA HIS A 263 -4.95 -31.74 -17.64
C HIS A 263 -5.54 -30.33 -17.76
N ARG A 264 -6.70 -30.08 -17.15
CA ARG A 264 -7.38 -28.77 -17.20
C ARG A 264 -7.24 -27.95 -15.92
N ASN A 265 -6.73 -28.56 -14.84
CA ASN A 265 -6.45 -27.87 -13.60
C ASN A 265 -5.17 -27.06 -13.75
N ASN A 266 -5.16 -25.86 -13.18
CA ASN A 266 -4.06 -24.91 -13.31
C ASN A 266 -3.66 -24.27 -11.97
N LEU A 267 -4.32 -24.67 -10.89
CA LEU A 267 -3.89 -24.45 -9.51
C LEU A 267 -3.63 -25.80 -8.84
N VAL A 268 -2.41 -26.02 -8.35
CA VAL A 268 -1.98 -27.26 -7.71
C VAL A 268 -1.47 -26.94 -6.31
N LEU A 269 -2.05 -27.58 -5.30
CA LEU A 269 -1.64 -27.50 -3.91
C LEU A 269 -0.68 -28.66 -3.59
N LEU A 270 0.44 -28.32 -2.96
CA LEU A 270 1.53 -29.22 -2.62
C LEU A 270 1.76 -29.19 -1.09
N SER A 271 2.00 -30.33 -0.47
CA SER A 271 2.62 -30.42 0.86
C SER A 271 4.11 -30.23 0.68
N CYS A 272 4.74 -29.43 1.54
CA CYS A 272 6.20 -29.29 1.62
C CYS A 272 6.71 -29.45 3.06
N SER A 273 5.91 -30.08 3.92
CA SER A 273 6.29 -30.30 5.31
C SER A 273 7.56 -31.15 5.44
N PRO A 274 8.41 -30.93 6.45
CA PRO A 274 9.62 -31.73 6.67
C PRO A 274 9.35 -33.23 6.82
N THR A 275 8.17 -33.60 7.33
CA THR A 275 7.76 -34.99 7.58
C THR A 275 7.23 -35.66 6.33
N GLU A 276 6.36 -35.01 5.56
CA GLU A 276 5.73 -35.64 4.40
C GLU A 276 6.57 -35.48 3.12
N GLY A 277 7.43 -34.47 3.06
CA GLY A 277 8.17 -34.06 1.87
C GLY A 277 7.28 -33.40 0.83
N LEU A 278 7.84 -33.16 -0.36
CA LEU A 278 7.10 -32.53 -1.46
C LEU A 278 6.10 -33.53 -2.08
N LYS A 279 4.80 -33.27 -1.97
CA LYS A 279 3.72 -34.13 -2.50
C LYS A 279 2.53 -33.33 -2.99
N VAL A 280 1.88 -33.78 -4.08
CA VAL A 280 0.62 -33.19 -4.56
C VAL A 280 -0.52 -33.57 -3.62
N LEU A 281 -1.21 -32.56 -3.08
CA LEU A 281 -2.38 -32.73 -2.22
C LEU A 281 -3.69 -32.70 -3.03
N GLY A 282 -3.78 -31.75 -3.96
CA GLY A 282 -4.97 -31.57 -4.78
C GLY A 282 -4.75 -30.51 -5.86
N SER A 283 -5.66 -30.45 -6.82
CA SER A 283 -5.65 -29.43 -7.86
C SER A 283 -7.06 -28.99 -8.22
N VAL A 284 -7.18 -27.75 -8.68
CA VAL A 284 -8.44 -27.13 -9.09
C VAL A 284 -8.21 -26.33 -10.38
N ARG A 285 -9.27 -26.22 -11.19
CA ARG A 285 -9.32 -25.35 -12.35
C ARG A 285 -9.92 -24.00 -11.95
N THR A 286 -9.26 -22.90 -12.30
CA THR A 286 -9.82 -21.54 -12.16
C THR A 286 -10.92 -21.30 -13.17
N GLU A 287 -11.85 -20.38 -12.86
CA GLU A 287 -12.91 -20.01 -13.82
C GLU A 287 -12.40 -19.04 -14.88
N GLY A 288 -11.46 -18.17 -14.49
CA GLY A 288 -10.76 -17.26 -15.39
C GLY A 288 -9.28 -17.59 -15.54
N ASP A 289 -8.59 -16.90 -16.45
CA ASP A 289 -7.14 -16.96 -16.58
C ASP A 289 -6.47 -16.24 -15.39
N PRO A 290 -5.69 -16.92 -14.53
CA PRO A 290 -5.09 -16.29 -13.37
C PRO A 290 -4.01 -15.28 -13.78
N LEU A 291 -4.16 -14.04 -13.30
CA LEU A 291 -3.13 -13.00 -13.38
C LEU A 291 -2.13 -13.11 -12.23
N HIS A 292 -2.60 -13.49 -11.03
CA HIS A 292 -1.78 -13.64 -9.83
C HIS A 292 -2.44 -14.58 -8.83
N CYS A 293 -1.66 -15.45 -8.20
CA CYS A 293 -2.10 -16.36 -7.16
C CYS A 293 -1.01 -16.45 -6.08
N HIS A 294 -1.39 -16.24 -4.82
CA HIS A 294 -0.47 -16.24 -3.69
C HIS A 294 -1.20 -16.59 -2.38
N PHE A 295 -0.49 -17.14 -1.41
CA PHE A 295 -1.00 -17.35 -0.07
C PHE A 295 -1.25 -16.03 0.64
N SER A 296 -2.30 -15.99 1.44
CA SER A 296 -2.59 -14.85 2.29
C SER A 296 -1.49 -14.68 3.33
N LEU A 297 -1.02 -13.44 3.41
CA LEU A 297 -0.20 -12.92 4.48
C LEU A 297 -0.96 -13.03 5.81
N LEU A 298 -2.24 -12.69 5.87
CA LEU A 298 -2.98 -12.71 7.14
C LEU A 298 -3.43 -14.11 7.57
N GLN A 299 -3.73 -15.00 6.63
CA GLN A 299 -4.25 -16.34 6.90
C GLN A 299 -3.45 -17.43 6.13
N PRO A 300 -2.63 -18.25 6.83
CA PRO A 300 -1.66 -19.14 6.17
C PRO A 300 -2.27 -20.30 5.36
N HIS A 301 -3.58 -20.56 5.50
CA HIS A 301 -4.30 -21.59 4.77
C HIS A 301 -5.30 -21.02 3.75
N GLN A 302 -5.22 -19.71 3.48
CA GLN A 302 -6.00 -19.10 2.42
C GLN A 302 -5.11 -18.74 1.24
N LEU A 303 -5.66 -18.93 0.05
CA LEU A 303 -5.07 -18.55 -1.21
C LEU A 303 -5.90 -17.44 -1.84
N LEU A 304 -5.23 -16.39 -2.28
CA LEU A 304 -5.84 -15.21 -2.89
C LEU A 304 -5.45 -15.17 -4.37
N THR A 305 -6.44 -15.16 -5.26
CA THR A 305 -6.23 -15.13 -6.71
C THR A 305 -6.87 -13.89 -7.34
N VAL A 306 -6.32 -13.48 -8.47
CA VAL A 306 -6.90 -12.50 -9.39
C VAL A 306 -7.04 -13.19 -10.73
N GLU A 307 -8.28 -13.39 -11.18
CA GLU A 307 -8.63 -14.17 -12.37
C GLU A 307 -9.30 -13.26 -13.41
N LEU A 308 -8.92 -13.43 -14.68
CA LEU A 308 -9.51 -12.72 -15.81
C LEU A 308 -10.52 -13.64 -16.50
N PRO A 309 -11.81 -13.31 -16.52
CA PRO A 309 -12.82 -14.20 -17.05
C PRO A 309 -12.59 -14.45 -18.55
N VAL A 310 -12.72 -15.72 -18.94
CA VAL A 310 -12.56 -16.16 -20.32
C VAL A 310 -13.93 -16.05 -21.01
N GLY A 311 -14.13 -15.01 -21.81
CA GLY A 311 -15.35 -14.81 -22.61
C GLY A 311 -15.06 -14.01 -23.88
N PRO A 312 -15.80 -14.24 -24.99
CA PRO A 312 -15.59 -13.48 -26.22
C PRO A 312 -15.86 -11.99 -25.96
N PRO A 313 -15.00 -11.07 -26.43
CA PRO A 313 -15.28 -9.64 -26.36
C PRO A 313 -16.44 -9.32 -27.30
N GLY A 314 -17.67 -9.43 -26.79
CA GLY A 314 -18.90 -9.28 -27.58
C GLY A 314 -20.00 -8.62 -26.77
N ALA A 315 -20.35 -7.40 -27.19
CA ALA A 315 -21.53 -6.61 -26.80
C ALA A 315 -21.65 -6.19 -25.32
N GLY A 316 -20.86 -5.18 -24.93
CA GLY A 316 -21.21 -4.26 -23.84
C GLY A 316 -20.77 -4.63 -22.42
N GLU A 317 -20.31 -5.85 -22.16
CA GLU A 317 -19.66 -6.18 -20.88
C GLU A 317 -18.23 -5.64 -20.88
N GLY A 318 -17.99 -4.57 -20.11
CA GLY A 318 -16.66 -3.99 -19.91
C GLY A 318 -15.65 -5.01 -19.37
N SER A 319 -14.36 -4.69 -19.49
CA SER A 319 -13.30 -5.51 -18.91
C SER A 319 -13.54 -5.72 -17.40
N ARG A 320 -13.19 -6.87 -16.85
CA ARG A 320 -13.33 -7.13 -15.41
C ARG A 320 -12.23 -8.03 -14.89
N ALA A 321 -11.98 -7.95 -13.58
CA ALA A 321 -11.12 -8.88 -12.86
C ALA A 321 -11.88 -9.46 -11.66
N ASP A 322 -11.79 -10.77 -11.49
CA ASP A 322 -12.44 -11.49 -10.40
C ASP A 322 -11.39 -11.78 -9.33
N THR A 323 -11.60 -11.27 -8.12
CA THR A 323 -10.74 -11.56 -6.97
C THR A 323 -11.36 -12.71 -6.19
N CYS A 324 -10.68 -13.86 -6.13
CA CYS A 324 -11.20 -15.05 -5.46
C CYS A 324 -10.39 -15.38 -4.21
N VAL A 325 -11.07 -15.90 -3.19
CA VAL A 325 -10.44 -16.49 -1.99
C VAL A 325 -10.68 -17.99 -2.01
N TYR A 326 -9.62 -18.78 -1.86
CA TYR A 326 -9.68 -20.23 -1.74
C TYR A 326 -9.19 -20.66 -0.36
N GLU A 327 -9.86 -21.64 0.24
CA GLU A 327 -9.44 -22.30 1.46
C GLU A 327 -8.66 -23.57 1.13
N CYS A 328 -7.52 -23.74 1.79
CA CYS A 328 -6.69 -24.94 1.76
C CYS A 328 -7.05 -25.82 2.97
N ALA A 329 -8.16 -26.53 2.91
CA ALA A 329 -8.61 -27.41 3.99
C ALA A 329 -8.48 -28.88 3.60
N ARG A 330 -7.84 -29.68 4.46
CA ARG A 330 -7.75 -31.15 4.32
C ARG A 330 -7.18 -31.61 2.97
N GLY A 331 -6.18 -30.91 2.46
CA GLY A 331 -5.54 -31.21 1.17
C GLY A 331 -6.40 -30.87 -0.06
N ARG A 332 -7.49 -30.12 0.09
CA ARG A 332 -8.34 -29.67 -1.01
C ARG A 332 -8.37 -28.15 -1.09
N LEU A 333 -8.48 -27.64 -2.31
CA LEU A 333 -8.72 -26.23 -2.59
C LEU A 333 -10.22 -26.01 -2.81
N ARG A 334 -10.84 -25.14 -2.00
CA ARG A 334 -12.25 -24.76 -2.17
C ARG A 334 -12.37 -23.26 -2.28
N ARG A 335 -13.02 -22.77 -3.34
CA ARG A 335 -13.32 -21.35 -3.48
C ARG A 335 -14.38 -20.92 -2.47
N LEU A 336 -14.05 -19.94 -1.62
CA LEU A 336 -14.90 -19.39 -0.57
C LEU A 336 -15.72 -18.20 -1.09
N SER A 337 -15.09 -17.28 -1.80
CA SER A 337 -15.72 -16.05 -2.25
C SER A 337 -15.13 -15.56 -3.57
N VAL A 338 -15.91 -14.74 -4.28
CA VAL A 338 -15.54 -14.05 -5.51
C VAL A 338 -16.04 -12.62 -5.44
N THR A 339 -15.16 -11.66 -5.67
CA THR A 339 -15.51 -10.24 -5.78
C THR A 339 -15.16 -9.76 -7.18
N ARG A 340 -16.15 -9.28 -7.92
CA ARG A 340 -15.99 -8.83 -9.31
C ARG A 340 -15.66 -7.35 -9.34
N VAL A 341 -14.51 -7.01 -9.94
CA VAL A 341 -14.04 -5.64 -10.06
C VAL A 341 -14.26 -5.18 -11.51
N PRO A 342 -15.15 -4.21 -11.77
CA PRO A 342 -15.35 -3.67 -13.11
C PRO A 342 -14.16 -2.79 -13.49
N LEU A 343 -13.67 -2.97 -14.73
CA LEU A 343 -12.49 -2.27 -15.26
C LEU A 343 -12.80 -1.60 -16.61
N PRO A 344 -12.22 -0.42 -16.87
CA PRO A 344 -12.36 0.24 -18.16
C PRO A 344 -11.62 -0.49 -19.28
N CYS A 345 -10.51 -1.18 -18.96
CA CYS A 345 -9.60 -1.80 -19.90
C CYS A 345 -8.96 -3.07 -19.29
N ARG A 346 -8.29 -3.87 -20.12
CA ARG A 346 -7.65 -5.12 -19.70
C ARG A 346 -6.50 -4.85 -18.72
N PRO A 347 -6.41 -5.57 -17.59
CA PRO A 347 -5.28 -5.46 -16.69
C PRO A 347 -4.02 -6.14 -17.27
N LEU A 348 -2.88 -5.49 -17.09
CA LEU A 348 -1.53 -5.95 -17.46
C LEU A 348 -0.76 -6.48 -16.25
N SER A 349 -0.91 -5.80 -15.11
CA SER A 349 -0.18 -6.07 -13.88
C SER A 349 -1.12 -5.96 -12.68
N CYS A 350 -0.74 -6.60 -11.58
CA CYS A 350 -1.48 -6.48 -10.34
C CYS A 350 -0.57 -6.56 -9.13
N SER A 351 -0.99 -5.92 -8.04
CA SER A 351 -0.30 -6.00 -6.74
C SER A 351 -1.29 -5.80 -5.61
N ARG A 352 -1.17 -6.57 -4.54
CA ARG A 352 -2.02 -6.40 -3.35
C ARG A 352 -1.34 -5.53 -2.32
N HIS A 353 -2.15 -4.71 -1.67
CA HIS A 353 -1.69 -3.94 -0.52
C HIS A 353 -1.24 -4.90 0.61
N PRO A 354 -0.20 -4.56 1.40
CA PRO A 354 0.30 -5.45 2.47
C PRO A 354 -0.72 -5.86 3.53
N SER A 355 -1.77 -5.06 3.74
CA SER A 355 -2.91 -5.42 4.62
C SER A 355 -3.96 -6.32 3.96
N GLU A 356 -3.78 -6.66 2.68
CA GLU A 356 -4.71 -7.46 1.85
C GLU A 356 -6.11 -6.86 1.64
N ALA A 357 -6.36 -5.65 2.16
CA ALA A 357 -7.65 -4.97 2.06
C ALA A 357 -7.92 -4.32 0.69
N ALA A 358 -6.88 -4.14 -0.14
CA ALA A 358 -7.00 -3.48 -1.42
C ALA A 358 -6.17 -4.17 -2.50
N LEU A 359 -6.68 -4.13 -3.74
CA LEU A 359 -6.04 -4.67 -4.94
C LEU A 359 -5.75 -3.54 -5.93
N LEU A 360 -4.48 -3.39 -6.32
CA LEU A 360 -4.06 -2.47 -7.36
C LEU A 360 -3.90 -3.21 -8.69
N LEU A 361 -4.46 -2.64 -9.75
CA LEU A 361 -4.43 -3.15 -11.12
C LEU A 361 -3.87 -2.08 -12.06
N GLY A 362 -2.85 -2.45 -12.83
CA GLY A 362 -2.34 -1.65 -13.93
C GLY A 362 -3.00 -2.06 -15.23
N LEU A 363 -3.56 -1.11 -15.98
CA LEU A 363 -4.39 -1.38 -17.16
C LEU A 363 -3.67 -1.02 -18.46
N SER A 364 -4.14 -1.61 -19.57
CA SER A 364 -3.58 -1.43 -20.91
C SER A 364 -3.71 -0.02 -21.48
N ASP A 365 -4.61 0.80 -20.94
CA ASP A 365 -4.80 2.21 -21.30
C ASP A 365 -3.88 3.16 -20.53
N SER A 366 -2.84 2.63 -19.85
CA SER A 366 -1.96 3.39 -18.97
C SER A 366 -2.68 4.03 -17.79
N SER A 367 -3.74 3.40 -17.27
CA SER A 367 -4.38 3.79 -16.01
C SER A 367 -4.17 2.76 -14.90
N LEU A 368 -4.28 3.23 -13.66
CA LEU A 368 -4.25 2.41 -12.45
C LEU A 368 -5.63 2.41 -11.83
N VAL A 369 -6.07 1.24 -11.35
CA VAL A 369 -7.30 1.08 -10.57
C VAL A 369 -6.94 0.43 -9.23
N LEU A 370 -7.20 1.14 -8.13
CA LEU A 370 -7.12 0.59 -6.78
C LEU A 370 -8.53 0.26 -6.30
N TYR A 371 -8.82 -1.01 -6.10
CA TYR A 371 -10.08 -1.48 -5.55
C TYR A 371 -9.92 -1.71 -4.04
N ASP A 372 -10.60 -0.89 -3.24
CA ASP A 372 -10.71 -1.07 -1.79
C ASP A 372 -11.90 -2.00 -1.48
N GLN A 373 -11.59 -3.20 -0.98
CA GLN A 373 -12.60 -4.21 -0.71
C GLN A 373 -13.45 -3.87 0.52
N ARG A 374 -12.92 -3.11 1.48
CA ARG A 374 -13.64 -2.72 2.70
C ARG A 374 -14.70 -1.67 2.41
N ARG A 375 -14.38 -0.76 1.49
CA ARG A 375 -15.26 0.35 1.09
C ARG A 375 -16.12 0.02 -0.14
N GLY A 376 -15.78 -1.04 -0.88
CA GLY A 376 -16.40 -1.37 -2.16
C GLY A 376 -16.18 -0.26 -3.21
N LEU A 377 -15.07 0.47 -3.11
CA LEU A 377 -14.80 1.67 -3.91
C LEU A 377 -13.54 1.50 -4.77
N SER A 378 -13.64 1.94 -6.03
CA SER A 378 -12.50 1.96 -6.96
C SER A 378 -11.95 3.38 -7.11
N LEU A 379 -10.68 3.57 -6.77
CA LEU A 379 -9.92 4.78 -7.09
C LEU A 379 -9.18 4.58 -8.41
N ARG A 380 -9.03 5.66 -9.20
CA ARG A 380 -8.33 5.64 -10.49
C ARG A 380 -7.26 6.72 -10.57
N ALA A 381 -6.12 6.37 -11.13
CA ALA A 381 -5.06 7.30 -11.51
C ALA A 381 -4.61 7.05 -12.95
N SER A 382 -3.96 8.04 -13.56
CA SER A 382 -3.39 7.93 -14.90
C SER A 382 -1.87 7.93 -14.81
N CYS A 383 -1.25 7.09 -15.65
CA CYS A 383 0.18 7.00 -15.84
C CYS A 383 0.54 7.52 -17.24
N PRO A 384 1.69 8.19 -17.40
CA PRO A 384 2.18 8.58 -18.72
C PRO A 384 2.64 7.40 -19.59
N VAL A 385 2.86 6.24 -18.98
CA VAL A 385 3.29 4.99 -19.64
C VAL A 385 2.55 3.79 -19.06
N PRO A 386 2.49 2.65 -19.78
CA PRO A 386 1.87 1.43 -19.26
C PRO A 386 2.48 0.97 -17.92
N PRO A 387 1.67 0.71 -16.89
CA PRO A 387 2.14 0.29 -15.58
C PRO A 387 2.46 -1.22 -15.57
N ASP A 388 3.63 -1.59 -16.06
CA ASP A 388 4.04 -3.00 -16.21
C ASP A 388 4.45 -3.65 -14.87
N LEU A 389 5.04 -2.86 -13.97
CA LEU A 389 5.55 -3.32 -12.68
C LEU A 389 4.89 -2.55 -11.53
N LEU A 390 4.51 -3.26 -10.46
CA LEU A 390 3.84 -2.69 -9.29
C LEU A 390 4.48 -3.23 -8.01
N ALA A 391 4.98 -2.35 -7.15
CA ALA A 391 5.62 -2.72 -5.89
C ALA A 391 5.17 -1.82 -4.73
N TRP A 392 4.33 -2.38 -3.84
CA TRP A 392 3.94 -1.72 -2.59
C TRP A 392 5.10 -1.64 -1.62
N HIS A 393 5.31 -0.47 -1.03
CA HIS A 393 6.18 -0.32 0.11
C HIS A 393 5.68 -1.21 1.27
N PRO A 394 6.55 -1.87 2.05
CA PRO A 394 6.13 -2.77 3.12
C PRO A 394 5.23 -2.10 4.18
N ALA A 395 5.38 -0.79 4.41
CA ALA A 395 4.51 -0.03 5.31
C ALA A 395 3.12 0.30 4.72
N GLY A 396 2.85 -0.03 3.45
CA GLY A 396 1.55 0.17 2.79
C GLY A 396 1.24 1.61 2.34
N ALA A 397 2.05 2.60 2.71
CA ALA A 397 1.72 4.00 2.43
C ALA A 397 1.84 4.41 0.95
N VAL A 398 2.77 3.80 0.23
CA VAL A 398 3.19 4.19 -1.13
C VAL A 398 3.36 2.95 -1.99
N VAL A 399 2.99 3.06 -3.26
CA VAL A 399 3.31 2.10 -4.32
C VAL A 399 4.22 2.73 -5.36
N VAL A 400 5.22 1.97 -5.80
CA VAL A 400 6.05 2.34 -6.95
C VAL A 400 5.57 1.56 -8.16
N VAL A 401 5.36 2.29 -9.24
CA VAL A 401 4.89 1.80 -10.52
C VAL A 401 6.01 1.99 -11.53
N GLY A 402 6.38 0.92 -12.22
CA GLY A 402 7.43 0.91 -13.24
C GLY A 402 6.86 0.71 -14.62
N GLY A 403 7.30 1.54 -15.57
CA GLY A 403 7.10 1.31 -17.00
C GLY A 403 8.25 0.51 -17.62
N GLY A 404 7.97 -0.20 -18.72
CA GLY A 404 8.95 -1.08 -19.36
C GLY A 404 10.23 -0.41 -19.85
N LYS A 405 10.28 0.92 -20.04
CA LYS A 405 11.49 1.65 -20.49
C LYS A 405 12.27 2.30 -19.33
N GLY A 406 11.93 2.01 -18.08
CA GLY A 406 12.63 2.56 -16.91
C GLY A 406 12.04 3.89 -16.41
N GLU A 407 10.77 4.16 -16.69
CA GLU A 407 10.02 5.20 -16.00
C GLU A 407 9.51 4.70 -14.64
N LEU A 408 9.72 5.48 -13.58
CA LEU A 408 9.19 5.19 -12.25
C LEU A 408 8.19 6.28 -11.83
N MET A 409 7.05 5.86 -11.31
CA MET A 409 6.02 6.72 -10.74
C MET A 409 5.72 6.25 -9.32
N CYS A 410 5.49 7.17 -8.40
CA CYS A 410 5.11 6.85 -7.03
C CYS A 410 3.70 7.37 -6.78
N PHE A 411 2.85 6.55 -6.15
CA PHE A 411 1.50 6.95 -5.72
C PHE A 411 1.33 6.63 -4.25
N ASP A 412 0.63 7.48 -3.51
CA ASP A 412 0.19 7.12 -2.16
C ASP A 412 -1.01 6.18 -2.22
N VAL A 413 -1.39 5.64 -1.06
CA VAL A 413 -2.56 4.75 -0.91
C VAL A 413 -3.89 5.39 -1.35
N GLY A 414 -3.98 6.74 -1.37
CA GLY A 414 -5.10 7.49 -1.92
C GLY A 414 -5.05 7.68 -3.45
N MET A 415 -4.11 7.03 -4.14
CA MET A 415 -3.82 7.16 -5.58
C MET A 415 -3.41 8.55 -6.03
N ALA A 416 -2.93 9.42 -5.12
CA ALA A 416 -2.35 10.70 -5.50
C ALA A 416 -0.85 10.55 -5.82
N PRO A 417 -0.34 11.21 -6.89
CA PRO A 417 1.05 11.08 -7.28
C PRO A 417 1.98 11.69 -6.22
N VAL A 418 3.08 11.00 -5.95
CA VAL A 418 4.15 11.37 -5.03
C VAL A 418 5.36 11.77 -5.89
N ASN A 419 5.74 13.05 -5.83
CA ASN A 419 6.83 13.57 -6.65
C ASN A 419 8.18 13.12 -6.09
N VAL A 420 8.92 12.30 -6.83
CA VAL A 420 10.24 11.81 -6.46
C VAL A 420 11.27 12.33 -7.43
N ALA A 421 12.33 12.95 -6.92
CA ALA A 421 13.43 13.47 -7.72
C ALA A 421 14.76 12.90 -7.23
N LEU A 422 15.71 12.67 -8.13
CA LEU A 422 17.07 12.35 -7.71
C LEU A 422 17.73 13.57 -7.09
N VAL A 423 18.65 13.35 -6.15
CA VAL A 423 19.46 14.41 -5.57
C VAL A 423 20.21 15.15 -6.68
N ALA A 424 20.04 16.46 -6.76
CA ALA A 424 20.68 17.33 -7.76
C ALA A 424 21.00 18.70 -7.12
N GLU A 425 21.86 19.49 -7.78
CA GLU A 425 22.23 20.83 -7.32
C GLU A 425 21.06 21.83 -7.50
N GLU A 426 20.41 21.79 -8.67
CA GLU A 426 19.19 22.55 -8.93
C GLU A 426 17.95 21.69 -8.65
N VAL A 427 17.04 22.21 -7.83
CA VAL A 427 15.72 21.62 -7.61
C VAL A 427 14.86 21.94 -8.84
N ALA A 428 15.01 21.16 -9.91
CA ALA A 428 14.07 21.20 -11.03
C ALA A 428 12.65 20.93 -10.51
N ALA A 429 11.64 21.52 -11.17
CA ALA A 429 10.25 21.25 -10.84
C ALA A 429 10.02 19.74 -10.83
N ALA A 430 9.72 19.19 -9.65
CA ALA A 430 9.71 17.75 -9.45
C ALA A 430 8.61 17.12 -10.32
N ALA A 431 9.03 16.39 -11.36
CA ALA A 431 8.10 15.64 -12.19
C ALA A 431 7.47 14.51 -11.38
N SER A 432 6.23 14.17 -11.71
CA SER A 432 5.53 13.00 -11.16
C SER A 432 6.13 11.67 -11.64
N THR A 433 7.07 11.71 -12.60
CA THR A 433 7.69 10.54 -13.21
C THR A 433 9.19 10.71 -13.26
N LEU A 434 9.90 9.81 -12.59
CA LEU A 434 11.36 9.71 -12.62
C LEU A 434 11.76 8.87 -13.84
N ARG A 435 12.43 9.49 -14.81
CA ARG A 435 12.90 8.83 -16.04
C ARG A 435 14.34 8.38 -15.88
N LEU A 436 14.56 7.13 -15.47
CA LEU A 436 15.90 6.56 -15.31
C LEU A 436 16.79 6.68 -16.58
N PRO A 437 16.27 6.56 -17.82
CA PRO A 437 17.07 6.74 -19.04
C PRO A 437 17.72 8.12 -19.21
N GLN A 438 17.29 9.13 -18.44
CA GLN A 438 17.91 10.45 -18.45
C GLN A 438 19.21 10.51 -17.63
N HIS A 439 19.35 9.61 -16.65
CA HIS A 439 20.46 9.58 -15.69
C HIS A 439 21.41 8.40 -15.93
N LEU A 440 21.00 7.42 -16.74
CA LEU A 440 21.84 6.31 -17.16
C LEU A 440 21.43 5.77 -18.53
N ARG A 441 22.36 5.15 -19.25
CA ARG A 441 22.10 4.42 -20.49
C ARG A 441 22.20 2.92 -20.25
N CYS A 442 21.04 2.26 -20.20
CA CYS A 442 20.93 0.81 -20.22
C CYS A 442 20.44 0.34 -21.60
N SER A 443 20.96 -0.81 -22.05
CA SER A 443 20.50 -1.46 -23.29
C SER A 443 19.15 -2.18 -23.13
N GLY A 444 18.68 -2.37 -21.90
CA GLY A 444 17.48 -3.12 -21.54
C GLY A 444 16.47 -2.30 -20.73
N GLY A 445 15.21 -2.74 -20.77
CA GLY A 445 14.12 -2.18 -19.98
C GLY A 445 14.16 -2.59 -18.50
N LEU A 446 13.26 -2.05 -17.70
CA LEU A 446 13.11 -2.43 -16.30
C LEU A 446 12.27 -3.71 -16.20
N GLU A 447 12.78 -4.74 -15.52
CA GLU A 447 12.10 -6.05 -15.40
C GLU A 447 11.60 -6.36 -13.99
N GLY A 448 12.10 -5.67 -12.97
CA GLY A 448 11.72 -5.98 -11.60
C GLY A 448 11.93 -4.86 -10.59
N LEU A 449 11.04 -4.86 -9.61
CA LEU A 449 10.95 -3.91 -8.50
C LEU A 449 10.76 -4.69 -7.20
N TRP A 450 11.70 -4.57 -6.25
CA TRP A 450 11.57 -5.23 -4.95
C TRP A 450 12.03 -4.33 -3.82
N TRP A 451 11.15 -4.06 -2.87
CA TRP A 451 11.50 -3.35 -1.66
C TRP A 451 12.39 -4.21 -0.78
N ALA A 452 13.40 -3.58 -0.17
CA ALA A 452 14.11 -4.20 0.92
C ALA A 452 13.15 -4.45 2.09
N ALA A 453 13.31 -5.59 2.77
CA ALA A 453 12.45 -6.02 3.87
C ALA A 453 13.19 -6.00 5.22
N GLY A 454 12.54 -5.48 6.26
CA GLY A 454 13.06 -5.46 7.63
C GLY A 454 12.20 -4.58 8.57
N LEU A 455 12.30 -4.83 9.88
CA LEU A 455 11.56 -4.08 10.93
C LEU A 455 12.04 -2.63 11.09
N GLU A 456 13.20 -2.28 10.54
CA GLU A 456 13.77 -0.93 10.59
C GLU A 456 13.93 -0.37 9.17
N GLY A 457 12.97 0.48 8.77
CA GLY A 457 13.08 1.50 7.72
C GLY A 457 13.93 1.14 6.50
N THR A 458 13.47 0.19 5.69
CA THR A 458 14.12 -0.14 4.42
C THR A 458 13.52 0.67 3.27
N ASP A 459 13.80 1.97 3.25
CA ASP A 459 13.40 2.90 2.18
C ASP A 459 14.27 2.73 0.91
N THR A 460 14.61 1.49 0.58
CA THR A 460 15.46 1.12 -0.55
C THR A 460 14.69 0.17 -1.44
N LEU A 461 14.52 0.57 -2.69
CA LEU A 461 13.90 -0.22 -3.73
C LEU A 461 14.99 -0.78 -4.65
N MET A 462 15.05 -2.09 -4.78
CA MET A 462 15.90 -2.74 -5.77
C MET A 462 15.24 -2.71 -7.14
N LEU A 463 16.05 -2.37 -8.14
CA LEU A 463 15.72 -2.34 -9.55
C LEU A 463 16.53 -3.41 -10.27
N ALA A 464 15.89 -4.21 -11.11
CA ALA A 464 16.59 -5.08 -12.06
C ALA A 464 16.29 -4.66 -13.50
N PHE A 465 17.35 -4.37 -14.24
CA PHE A 465 17.26 -4.11 -15.67
C PHE A 465 17.46 -5.39 -16.46
N HIS A 466 16.82 -5.49 -17.63
CA HIS A 466 17.00 -6.59 -18.55
C HIS A 466 18.47 -6.74 -18.91
N ARG A 467 19.03 -7.92 -18.62
CA ARG A 467 20.46 -8.26 -18.77
C ARG A 467 21.42 -7.46 -17.88
N GLY A 468 20.89 -6.92 -16.79
CA GLY A 468 21.62 -6.06 -15.85
C GLY A 468 21.74 -4.60 -16.33
N PRO A 469 22.26 -3.72 -15.46
CA PRO A 469 22.74 -3.99 -14.11
C PRO A 469 21.61 -4.16 -13.09
N LEU A 470 21.98 -4.49 -11.86
CA LEU A 470 21.11 -4.33 -10.70
C LEU A 470 21.36 -2.95 -10.09
N ALA A 471 20.35 -2.36 -9.47
CA ALA A 471 20.49 -1.07 -8.81
C ALA A 471 19.64 -0.97 -7.55
N ALA A 472 20.00 -0.04 -6.67
CA ALA A 472 19.22 0.36 -5.51
C ALA A 472 18.81 1.82 -5.62
N LEU A 473 17.51 2.08 -5.59
CA LEU A 473 16.93 3.41 -5.45
C LEU A 473 16.63 3.65 -3.96
N ARG A 474 17.44 4.49 -3.32
CA ARG A 474 17.30 4.85 -1.91
C ARG A 474 16.51 6.14 -1.77
N PHE A 475 15.38 6.08 -1.09
CA PHE A 475 14.61 7.26 -0.75
C PHE A 475 15.25 7.97 0.44
N ARG A 476 15.48 9.27 0.30
CA ARG A 476 16.07 10.15 1.33
C ARG A 476 14.94 10.83 2.07
N LEU A 477 14.41 10.11 3.05
CA LEU A 477 13.36 10.60 3.93
C LEU A 477 13.94 11.65 4.89
N GLY A 478 13.45 12.88 4.79
CA GLY A 478 13.93 13.98 5.62
C GLY A 478 13.54 13.82 7.09
N ALA A 479 14.15 14.61 7.97
CA ALA A 479 13.77 14.68 9.40
C ALA A 479 12.26 14.94 9.60
N LEU A 480 11.63 15.57 8.61
CA LEU A 480 10.22 15.90 8.53
C LEU A 480 9.29 14.69 8.45
N THR A 481 9.74 13.55 7.91
CA THR A 481 8.99 12.29 7.86
C THR A 481 9.51 11.28 8.89
N GLY A 482 10.28 11.71 9.89
CA GLY A 482 10.81 10.82 10.93
C GLY A 482 11.69 9.68 10.40
N GLY A 483 12.15 9.75 9.14
CA GLY A 483 12.87 8.67 8.48
C GLY A 483 12.02 7.46 8.11
N GLN A 484 10.69 7.60 7.98
CA GLN A 484 9.78 6.51 7.62
C GLN A 484 8.84 6.91 6.47
N LEU A 485 8.48 5.94 5.63
CA LEU A 485 7.49 6.09 4.56
C LEU A 485 6.17 5.42 4.95
N GLY A 486 5.68 5.76 6.15
CA GLY A 486 4.42 5.29 6.70
C GLY A 486 3.21 6.16 6.28
N PRO A 487 1.98 5.66 6.43
CA PRO A 487 0.77 6.41 6.07
C PRO A 487 0.66 7.73 6.82
N GLU A 488 0.98 7.76 8.12
CA GLU A 488 0.98 9.00 8.90
C GLU A 488 2.01 10.01 8.37
N GLU A 489 3.23 9.58 8.05
CA GLU A 489 4.28 10.45 7.50
C GLU A 489 3.87 11.06 6.17
N VAL A 490 3.28 10.25 5.29
CA VAL A 490 2.76 10.70 3.99
C VAL A 490 1.65 11.72 4.18
N LEU A 491 0.69 11.44 5.07
CA LEU A 491 -0.41 12.35 5.39
C LEU A 491 0.09 13.68 5.95
N ARG A 492 1.00 13.67 6.92
CA ARG A 492 1.58 14.90 7.50
C ARG A 492 2.29 15.72 6.41
N GLN A 493 3.00 15.07 5.50
CA GLN A 493 3.66 15.75 4.40
C GLN A 493 2.67 16.38 3.41
N ARG A 494 1.57 15.68 3.07
CA ARG A 494 0.48 16.24 2.23
C ARG A 494 -0.14 17.48 2.87
N LEU A 495 -0.39 17.45 4.19
CA LEU A 495 -0.91 18.61 4.93
C LEU A 495 0.05 19.80 4.88
N ARG A 496 1.37 19.57 5.02
CA ARG A 496 2.38 20.65 4.88
C ARG A 496 2.39 21.29 3.50
N CYS A 497 2.16 20.49 2.46
CA CYS A 497 2.02 21.00 1.09
C CYS A 497 0.66 21.67 0.83
N GLY A 498 -0.22 21.77 1.84
CA GLY A 498 -1.57 22.32 1.71
C GLY A 498 -2.53 21.45 0.91
N ARG A 499 -2.18 20.18 0.66
CA ARG A 499 -2.96 19.24 -0.15
C ARG A 499 -3.87 18.39 0.74
N VAL A 500 -4.87 19.03 1.35
CA VAL A 500 -5.76 18.39 2.34
C VAL A 500 -6.60 17.27 1.73
N ARG A 501 -7.08 17.41 0.49
CA ARG A 501 -7.88 16.35 -0.18
C ARG A 501 -7.10 15.04 -0.33
N GLU A 502 -5.82 15.15 -0.70
CA GLU A 502 -4.92 13.98 -0.82
C GLU A 502 -4.64 13.37 0.57
N ALA A 503 -4.46 14.21 1.59
CA ALA A 503 -4.31 13.75 2.98
C ALA A 503 -5.55 13.00 3.50
N LEU A 504 -6.76 13.45 3.15
CA LEU A 504 -8.01 12.75 3.49
C LEU A 504 -8.11 11.39 2.79
N GLY A 505 -7.69 11.29 1.52
CA GLY A 505 -7.64 10.01 0.81
C GLY A 505 -6.76 8.97 1.52
N VAL A 506 -5.64 9.40 2.11
CA VAL A 506 -4.81 8.53 2.96
C VAL A 506 -5.55 8.14 4.25
N LEU A 507 -6.15 9.09 4.96
CA LEU A 507 -6.91 8.82 6.19
C LEU A 507 -8.05 7.82 5.97
N GLU A 508 -8.80 7.96 4.88
CA GLU A 508 -9.92 7.07 4.54
C GLU A 508 -9.49 5.64 4.21
N SER A 509 -8.23 5.42 3.83
CA SER A 509 -7.69 4.09 3.53
C SER A 509 -7.30 3.30 4.78
N LEU A 510 -7.13 3.98 5.93
CA LEU A 510 -6.68 3.36 7.16
C LEU A 510 -7.74 2.45 7.78
N ASP A 511 -7.28 1.50 8.60
CA ASP A 511 -8.15 0.57 9.31
C ASP A 511 -8.15 0.82 10.81
N TRP A 512 -9.25 1.36 11.33
CA TRP A 512 -9.47 1.52 12.77
C TRP A 512 -9.38 0.22 13.57
N SER A 513 -9.65 -0.93 12.96
CA SER A 513 -9.60 -2.23 13.65
C SER A 513 -8.16 -2.75 13.86
N VAL A 514 -7.23 -2.35 12.99
CA VAL A 514 -5.82 -2.80 13.04
C VAL A 514 -4.91 -1.70 13.59
N ALA A 515 -5.15 -0.44 13.21
CA ALA A 515 -4.27 0.69 13.46
C ALA A 515 -5.01 1.88 14.10
N GLY A 516 -5.83 1.63 15.13
CA GLY A 516 -6.65 2.66 15.81
C GLY A 516 -5.85 3.90 16.25
N ASP A 517 -4.67 3.71 16.85
CA ASP A 517 -3.79 4.80 17.28
C ASP A 517 -3.30 5.65 16.11
N GLU A 518 -2.97 5.01 14.98
CA GLU A 518 -2.50 5.70 13.78
C GLU A 518 -3.63 6.47 13.11
N CYS A 519 -4.84 5.88 13.04
CA CYS A 519 -6.04 6.56 12.58
C CYS A 519 -6.32 7.82 13.41
N TYR A 520 -6.23 7.72 14.74
CA TYR A 520 -6.44 8.85 15.64
C TYR A 520 -5.39 9.96 15.46
N ARG A 521 -4.10 9.59 15.38
CA ARG A 521 -3.01 10.55 15.11
C ARG A 521 -3.16 11.24 13.75
N CYS A 522 -3.56 10.51 12.72
CA CYS A 522 -3.84 11.05 11.40
C CYS A 522 -5.03 12.01 11.42
N LEU A 523 -6.16 11.60 12.00
CA LEU A 523 -7.37 12.41 12.09
C LEU A 523 -7.13 13.70 12.88
N SER A 524 -6.51 13.59 14.06
CA SER A 524 -6.17 14.75 14.88
C SER A 524 -5.26 15.72 14.13
N SER A 525 -4.26 15.23 13.40
CA SER A 525 -3.37 16.05 12.58
C SER A 525 -4.12 16.84 11.49
N VAL A 526 -5.06 16.20 10.79
CA VAL A 526 -5.90 16.85 9.76
C VAL A 526 -6.79 17.92 10.39
N VAL A 527 -7.52 17.57 11.45
CA VAL A 527 -8.47 18.48 12.09
C VAL A 527 -7.74 19.67 12.73
N ASP A 528 -6.63 19.44 13.43
CA ASP A 528 -5.83 20.52 14.02
C ASP A 528 -5.23 21.45 12.96
N PHE A 529 -4.82 20.91 11.81
CA PHE A 529 -4.37 21.73 10.68
C PHE A 529 -5.49 22.61 10.14
N LEU A 530 -6.68 22.05 9.92
CA LEU A 530 -7.83 22.76 9.36
C LEU A 530 -8.40 23.82 10.32
N LEU A 531 -8.50 23.52 11.62
CA LEU A 531 -9.01 24.45 12.62
C LEU A 531 -8.12 25.69 12.84
N ARG A 532 -6.85 25.64 12.41
CA ARG A 532 -5.93 26.80 12.43
C ARG A 532 -6.17 27.76 11.26
N LEU A 533 -6.84 27.30 10.21
CA LEU A 533 -7.15 28.09 9.02
C LEU A 533 -8.51 28.77 9.19
N ARG A 534 -8.76 29.85 8.41
CA ARG A 534 -10.10 30.47 8.37
C ARG A 534 -11.11 29.51 7.74
N LEU A 535 -12.32 29.41 8.27
CA LEU A 535 -13.33 28.56 7.66
C LEU A 535 -13.75 29.08 6.27
N ASN A 536 -13.89 28.16 5.32
CA ASN A 536 -14.55 28.37 4.03
C ASN A 536 -15.35 27.11 3.68
N ALA A 537 -16.17 27.16 2.63
CA ALA A 537 -17.03 26.03 2.26
C ALA A 537 -16.25 24.73 1.98
N GLU A 538 -15.05 24.83 1.39
CA GLU A 538 -14.21 23.66 1.13
C GLU A 538 -13.66 23.05 2.43
N ARG A 539 -13.15 23.86 3.35
CA ARG A 539 -12.58 23.43 4.64
C ARG A 539 -13.64 22.85 5.56
N GLU A 540 -14.87 23.37 5.47
CA GLU A 540 -16.04 22.81 6.14
C GLU A 540 -16.29 21.38 5.67
N VAL A 541 -16.36 21.14 4.37
CA VAL A 541 -16.51 19.79 3.79
C VAL A 541 -15.32 18.89 4.16
N GLN A 542 -14.10 19.42 4.19
CA GLN A 542 -12.91 18.65 4.59
C GLN A 542 -12.93 18.25 6.08
N LEU A 543 -13.41 19.12 6.96
CA LEU A 543 -13.59 18.81 8.39
C LEU A 543 -14.70 17.79 8.61
N GLU A 544 -15.82 17.92 7.90
CA GLU A 544 -16.92 16.95 7.89
C GLU A 544 -16.42 15.59 7.39
N ALA A 545 -15.67 15.55 6.28
CA ALA A 545 -15.08 14.32 5.76
C ALA A 545 -14.10 13.67 6.75
N ALA A 546 -13.22 14.46 7.39
CA ALA A 546 -12.25 13.95 8.37
C ALA A 546 -12.94 13.29 9.58
N LEU A 547 -13.97 13.94 10.14
CA LEU A 547 -14.74 13.40 11.26
C LEU A 547 -15.64 12.25 10.81
N GLY A 548 -16.13 12.28 9.57
CA GLY A 548 -16.94 11.24 8.94
C GLY A 548 -16.23 9.88 8.86
N VAL A 549 -14.89 9.86 8.75
CA VAL A 549 -14.11 8.60 8.79
C VAL A 549 -14.34 7.80 10.09
N PHE A 550 -14.71 8.46 11.18
CA PHE A 550 -15.03 7.80 12.46
C PHE A 550 -16.54 7.71 12.72
N TYR A 551 -17.30 8.78 12.46
CA TYR A 551 -18.73 8.83 12.80
C TYR A 551 -19.66 8.20 11.75
N SER A 552 -19.25 8.18 10.48
CA SER A 552 -20.02 7.60 9.38
C SER A 552 -19.14 6.70 8.49
N PRO A 553 -18.51 5.66 9.07
CA PRO A 553 -17.64 4.76 8.34
C PRO A 553 -18.47 3.87 7.40
N PRO A 554 -17.91 3.46 6.24
CA PRO A 554 -18.63 2.61 5.28
C PRO A 554 -18.93 1.21 5.83
N ALA A 555 -18.11 0.73 6.77
CA ALA A 555 -18.39 -0.46 7.56
C ALA A 555 -18.44 -0.07 9.05
N PRO A 556 -19.38 -0.61 9.84
CA PRO A 556 -19.51 -0.24 11.25
C PRO A 556 -18.25 -0.59 12.03
N LEU A 557 -17.79 0.33 12.88
CA LEU A 557 -16.66 0.10 13.78
C LEU A 557 -17.04 -0.87 14.90
N SER A 558 -16.05 -1.57 15.43
CA SER A 558 -16.25 -2.43 16.60
C SER A 558 -16.55 -1.61 17.86
N ASP A 559 -17.30 -2.19 18.80
CA ASP A 559 -17.64 -1.54 20.07
C ASP A 559 -16.40 -1.14 20.88
N ALA A 560 -15.32 -1.93 20.78
CA ALA A 560 -14.05 -1.64 21.44
C ALA A 560 -13.42 -0.32 20.93
N VAL A 561 -13.34 -0.16 19.61
CA VAL A 561 -12.83 1.06 18.97
C VAL A 561 -13.72 2.26 19.33
N MET A 562 -15.04 2.07 19.31
CA MET A 562 -15.97 3.14 19.66
C MET A 562 -15.80 3.60 21.12
N LEU A 563 -15.65 2.68 22.06
CA LEU A 563 -15.49 3.01 23.47
C LEU A 563 -14.19 3.80 23.74
N GLU A 564 -13.10 3.43 23.07
CA GLU A 564 -11.78 4.03 23.26
C GLU A 564 -11.68 5.43 22.63
N TYR A 565 -12.10 5.59 21.37
CA TYR A 565 -11.82 6.80 20.59
C TYR A 565 -12.96 7.83 20.55
N ARG A 566 -14.20 7.45 20.91
CA ARG A 566 -15.36 8.37 20.86
C ARG A 566 -15.18 9.60 21.75
N GLY A 567 -14.62 9.45 22.94
CA GLY A 567 -14.35 10.56 23.86
C GLY A 567 -13.35 11.57 23.28
N PRO A 568 -12.12 11.14 22.93
CA PRO A 568 -11.12 11.99 22.29
C PRO A 568 -11.60 12.66 21.00
N ILE A 569 -12.25 11.94 20.10
CA ILE A 569 -12.75 12.48 18.82
C ILE A 569 -13.92 13.44 19.05
N GLY A 570 -14.78 13.18 20.04
CA GLY A 570 -15.84 14.10 20.45
C GLY A 570 -15.35 15.49 20.85
N LYS A 571 -14.14 15.60 21.42
CA LYS A 571 -13.52 16.91 21.70
C LYS A 571 -13.21 17.68 20.41
N TYR A 572 -12.79 16.99 19.36
CA TYR A 572 -12.54 17.60 18.05
C TYR A 572 -13.85 18.03 17.36
N ALA A 573 -14.89 17.20 17.42
CA ALA A 573 -16.21 17.55 16.91
C ALA A 573 -16.78 18.79 17.62
N ARG A 574 -16.64 18.87 18.96
CA ARG A 574 -16.98 20.07 19.74
C ARG A 574 -16.15 21.28 19.32
N ARG A 575 -14.84 21.15 19.07
CA ARG A 575 -14.02 22.26 18.57
C ARG A 575 -14.48 22.74 17.19
N PHE A 576 -14.87 21.82 16.31
CA PHE A 576 -15.44 22.15 15.00
C PHE A 576 -16.77 22.91 15.14
N PHE A 577 -17.67 22.47 16.03
CA PHE A 577 -18.90 23.21 16.35
C PHE A 577 -18.64 24.67 16.74
N HIS A 578 -17.71 24.91 17.66
CA HIS A 578 -17.38 26.28 18.06
C HIS A 578 -16.71 27.08 16.93
N HIS A 579 -15.98 26.40 16.04
CA HIS A 579 -15.41 27.02 14.86
C HIS A 579 -16.51 27.46 13.86
N LEU A 580 -17.58 26.68 13.69
CA LEU A 580 -18.76 27.06 12.90
C LEU A 580 -19.47 28.29 13.49
N LEU A 581 -19.66 28.33 14.82
CA LEU A 581 -20.28 29.46 15.51
C LEU A 581 -19.50 30.78 15.28
N ARG A 582 -18.17 30.73 15.38
CA ARG A 582 -17.30 31.90 15.14
C ARG A 582 -17.42 32.45 13.72
N HIS A 583 -17.73 31.59 12.76
CA HIS A 583 -17.90 31.93 11.36
C HIS A 583 -19.37 32.09 10.92
N GLN A 584 -20.31 32.16 11.88
CA GLN A 584 -21.75 32.38 11.66
C GLN A 584 -22.43 31.32 10.78
N ARG A 585 -21.93 30.07 10.82
CA ARG A 585 -22.55 28.92 10.13
C ARG A 585 -23.52 28.20 11.06
N LEU A 586 -24.57 28.91 11.50
CA LEU A 586 -25.46 28.47 12.58
C LEU A 586 -26.29 27.22 12.22
N GLU A 587 -26.77 27.12 10.98
CA GLU A 587 -27.54 25.96 10.51
C GLU A 587 -26.72 24.66 10.57
N LYS A 588 -25.48 24.69 10.09
CA LYS A 588 -24.58 23.52 10.17
C LYS A 588 -24.13 23.21 11.59
N ALA A 589 -23.93 24.24 12.42
CA ALA A 589 -23.68 24.04 13.85
C ALA A 589 -24.87 23.34 14.52
N PHE A 590 -26.11 23.69 14.16
CA PHE A 590 -27.32 23.02 14.64
C PHE A 590 -27.36 21.54 14.23
N LEU A 591 -27.06 21.22 12.96
CA LEU A 591 -27.00 19.83 12.50
C LEU A 591 -25.95 19.01 13.25
N LEU A 592 -24.73 19.56 13.42
CA LEU A 592 -23.68 18.90 14.17
C LEU A 592 -24.05 18.70 15.66
N ALA A 593 -24.81 19.62 16.26
CA ALA A 593 -25.31 19.47 17.62
C ALA A 593 -26.36 18.35 17.73
N ILE A 594 -27.16 18.12 16.69
CA ILE A 594 -28.05 16.96 16.59
C ILE A 594 -27.22 15.67 16.57
N ASP A 595 -26.23 15.57 15.69
CA ASP A 595 -25.41 14.36 15.53
C ASP A 595 -24.63 13.99 16.81
N LEU A 596 -24.23 15.00 17.59
CA LEU A 596 -23.53 14.80 18.87
C LEU A 596 -24.47 14.60 20.07
N GLU A 597 -25.78 14.83 19.90
CA GLU A 597 -26.82 14.72 20.93
C GLU A 597 -26.47 15.44 22.25
N ALA A 598 -25.82 16.60 22.15
CA ALA A 598 -25.22 17.27 23.30
C ALA A 598 -25.98 18.55 23.69
N ARG A 599 -26.61 18.53 24.88
CA ARG A 599 -27.43 19.66 25.40
C ARG A 599 -26.64 20.97 25.51
N ASP A 600 -25.39 20.90 25.95
CA ASP A 600 -24.50 22.06 26.11
C ASP A 600 -24.33 22.81 24.78
N LEU A 601 -24.10 22.08 23.69
CA LEU A 601 -23.95 22.69 22.36
C LEU A 601 -25.22 23.40 21.88
N PHE A 602 -26.41 22.84 22.13
CA PHE A 602 -27.67 23.51 21.80
C PHE A 602 -27.89 24.81 22.58
N MET A 603 -27.47 24.84 23.85
CA MET A 603 -27.55 26.05 24.67
C MET A 603 -26.55 27.12 24.19
N ASP A 604 -25.33 26.73 23.84
CA ASP A 604 -24.34 27.65 23.26
C ASP A 604 -24.83 28.25 21.94
N LEU A 605 -25.47 27.43 21.09
CA LEU A 605 -26.10 27.89 19.86
C LEU A 605 -27.25 28.87 20.13
N HIS A 606 -28.09 28.62 21.15
CA HIS A 606 -29.21 29.50 21.50
C HIS A 606 -28.73 30.92 21.84
N TYR A 607 -27.71 31.05 22.68
CA TYR A 607 -27.16 32.36 23.05
C TYR A 607 -26.53 33.08 21.85
N VAL A 608 -25.71 32.37 21.06
CA VAL A 608 -25.05 32.98 19.89
C VAL A 608 -26.05 33.36 18.79
N ALA A 609 -27.08 32.54 18.54
CA ALA A 609 -28.13 32.85 17.58
C ALA A 609 -28.98 34.05 18.03
N GLY A 610 -29.30 34.15 19.34
CA GLY A 610 -29.97 35.30 19.93
C GLY A 610 -29.17 36.60 19.73
N ASP A 611 -27.87 36.59 20.00
CA ASP A 611 -26.98 37.74 19.83
C ASP A 611 -26.84 38.20 18.36
N LYS A 612 -27.05 37.28 17.42
CA LYS A 612 -26.98 37.55 15.97
C LYS A 612 -28.33 37.89 15.33
N GLY A 613 -29.42 37.84 16.10
CA GLY A 613 -30.77 38.16 15.63
C GLY A 613 -31.53 37.01 14.96
N GLU A 614 -31.00 35.78 15.02
CA GLU A 614 -31.61 34.56 14.45
C GLU A 614 -32.54 33.87 15.47
N LEU A 615 -33.63 34.56 15.84
CA LEU A 615 -34.52 34.14 16.92
C LEU A 615 -35.18 32.77 16.70
N VAL A 616 -35.50 32.43 15.44
CA VAL A 616 -36.13 31.14 15.09
C VAL A 616 -35.19 29.98 15.42
N LEU A 617 -33.92 30.07 15.00
CA LEU A 617 -32.90 29.06 15.33
C LEU A 617 -32.64 29.01 16.83
N ALA A 618 -32.62 30.16 17.50
CA ALA A 618 -32.45 30.22 18.95
C ALA A 618 -33.57 29.47 19.70
N ASP A 619 -34.83 29.67 19.33
CA ASP A 619 -35.98 29.00 19.97
C ASP A 619 -36.03 27.50 19.68
N VAL A 620 -35.65 27.09 18.48
CA VAL A 620 -35.56 25.66 18.11
C VAL A 620 -34.43 24.98 18.88
N ALA A 621 -33.25 25.62 18.98
CA ALA A 621 -32.12 25.09 19.76
C ALA A 621 -32.48 24.91 21.24
N LYS A 622 -33.18 25.89 21.86
CA LYS A 622 -33.65 25.81 23.25
C LYS A 622 -34.66 24.68 23.45
N ARG A 623 -35.58 24.46 22.51
CA ARG A 623 -36.54 23.35 22.55
C ARG A 623 -35.81 22.00 22.53
N ARG A 624 -34.88 21.80 21.59
CA ARG A 624 -34.07 20.57 21.50
C ARG A 624 -33.22 20.32 22.76
N ALA A 625 -32.62 21.36 23.33
CA ALA A 625 -31.87 21.24 24.59
C ALA A 625 -32.74 20.70 25.75
N ASN A 626 -33.99 21.15 25.83
CA ASN A 626 -34.94 20.71 26.85
C ASN A 626 -35.44 19.28 26.60
N GLU A 627 -35.64 18.89 25.34
CA GLU A 627 -36.00 17.51 24.97
C GLU A 627 -34.92 16.51 25.39
N ILE A 628 -33.65 16.80 25.12
CA ILE A 628 -32.53 15.95 25.54
C ILE A 628 -32.47 15.87 27.07
N GLN A 629 -32.68 16.98 27.77
CA GLN A 629 -32.74 16.99 29.23
C GLN A 629 -33.88 16.13 29.78
N ALA A 630 -35.05 16.17 29.14
CA ALA A 630 -36.20 15.36 29.53
C ALA A 630 -35.97 13.86 29.26
N GLN A 631 -35.31 13.50 28.16
CA GLN A 631 -34.93 12.12 27.85
C GLN A 631 -33.93 11.56 28.87
N VAL A 632 -32.92 12.34 29.25
CA VAL A 632 -31.94 11.94 30.27
C VAL A 632 -32.61 11.80 31.65
N ALA A 633 -33.54 12.69 31.99
CA ALA A 633 -34.31 12.59 33.24
C ALA A 633 -35.20 11.33 33.25
N ALA A 634 -35.91 11.04 32.16
CA ALA A 634 -36.76 9.86 32.04
C ALA A 634 -35.96 8.54 32.03
N GLY A 635 -34.77 8.52 31.41
CA GLY A 635 -33.86 7.38 31.44
C GLY A 635 -33.30 7.10 32.84
N ASN A 636 -33.01 8.15 33.62
CA ASN A 636 -32.58 8.02 35.01
C ASN A 636 -33.73 7.57 35.93
N ASP A 637 -34.98 7.99 35.69
CA ASP A 637 -36.13 7.53 36.48
C ASP A 637 -36.45 6.03 36.27
N LEU A 638 -36.15 5.47 35.08
CA LEU A 638 -36.25 4.03 34.83
C LEU A 638 -35.16 3.20 35.57
N LEU A 639 -33.98 3.77 35.79
CA LEU A 639 -32.92 3.15 36.60
C LEU A 639 -33.18 3.32 38.10
N ARG A 640 -33.78 4.44 38.52
CA ARG A 640 -34.18 4.72 39.91
C ARG A 640 -35.41 3.92 40.35
N GLY A 641 -36.35 3.67 39.44
CA GLY A 641 -37.53 2.83 39.68
C GLY A 641 -37.23 1.34 39.88
N ARG A 642 -35.98 0.89 39.62
CA ARG A 642 -35.53 -0.49 39.85
C ARG A 642 -34.73 -0.67 41.15
N SER A 643 -34.39 0.40 41.86
CA SER A 643 -33.68 0.33 43.15
C SER A 643 -34.55 0.53 44.39
N ASP A 644 -35.86 0.83 44.25
CA ASP A 644 -36.77 1.10 45.37
C ASP A 644 -37.79 -0.03 45.63
N VAL A 645 -37.34 -1.28 45.61
CA VAL A 645 -38.04 -2.38 46.31
C VAL A 645 -37.02 -3.28 47.01
N CYS A 646 -36.55 -2.87 48.19
CA CYS A 646 -36.61 -3.66 49.43
C CYS A 646 -35.98 -2.85 50.57
N GLY A 647 -36.82 -2.30 51.45
CA GLY A 647 -36.38 -1.74 52.73
C GLY A 647 -36.53 -2.76 53.85
N SER A 648 -35.44 -2.97 54.59
CA SER A 648 -35.33 -3.30 56.02
C SER A 648 -35.75 -4.72 56.46
N ASP A 649 -34.93 -5.51 57.16
CA ASP A 649 -34.42 -5.22 58.52
C ASP A 649 -33.11 -5.99 58.90
N PRO A 650 -32.48 -5.68 60.06
CA PRO A 650 -31.07 -5.92 60.36
C PRO A 650 -30.79 -7.15 61.25
N GLY A 651 -29.53 -7.60 61.29
CA GLY A 651 -29.05 -8.51 62.34
C GLY A 651 -27.71 -9.20 62.04
N ASP A 652 -26.68 -8.78 62.77
CA ASP A 652 -25.50 -9.53 63.24
C ASP A 652 -24.45 -10.15 62.27
N ARG A 653 -23.20 -9.72 62.51
CA ARG A 653 -21.92 -10.38 62.16
C ARG A 653 -21.69 -11.59 63.12
N PRO A 654 -20.82 -12.59 62.85
CA PRO A 654 -19.47 -12.40 62.26
C PRO A 654 -18.85 -13.55 61.41
N SER A 655 -17.73 -13.19 60.76
CA SER A 655 -16.55 -13.98 60.30
C SER A 655 -16.58 -15.51 60.19
N TYR A 656 -16.14 -16.08 59.05
CA TYR A 656 -14.88 -16.83 58.88
C TYR A 656 -14.72 -17.38 57.44
N SER A 657 -13.47 -17.68 57.11
CA SER A 657 -12.84 -18.23 55.89
C SER A 657 -13.46 -19.45 55.21
N GLY A 658 -13.20 -19.66 53.91
CA GLY A 658 -13.21 -21.01 53.32
C GLY A 658 -13.30 -21.09 51.79
N THR A 659 -12.33 -21.78 51.21
CA THR A 659 -12.05 -22.12 49.82
C THR A 659 -13.04 -23.05 49.09
N ASN A 660 -13.01 -22.96 47.75
CA ASN A 660 -13.04 -24.03 46.72
C ASN A 660 -14.34 -24.66 46.17
N THR A 661 -14.34 -24.68 44.82
CA THR A 661 -14.66 -25.77 43.87
C THR A 661 -16.10 -26.09 43.44
N THR A 662 -16.28 -26.00 42.11
CA THR A 662 -16.97 -26.91 41.17
C THR A 662 -18.45 -27.26 41.43
N HIS A 663 -19.33 -27.06 40.44
CA HIS A 663 -19.68 -28.10 39.45
C HIS A 663 -20.84 -27.66 38.54
N VAL A 664 -20.76 -28.14 37.30
CA VAL A 664 -21.75 -28.15 36.23
C VAL A 664 -23.08 -28.78 36.66
N ASP A 665 -24.21 -28.20 36.26
CA ASP A 665 -25.31 -28.97 35.67
C ASP A 665 -26.27 -28.12 34.83
N GLY A 666 -26.57 -28.62 33.63
CA GLY A 666 -27.51 -28.03 32.70
C GLY A 666 -28.95 -28.45 33.00
N ARG A 667 -29.90 -27.60 32.59
CA ARG A 667 -31.18 -28.06 32.06
C ARG A 667 -31.86 -26.96 31.27
N ALA A 668 -32.27 -27.35 30.07
CA ALA A 668 -33.11 -26.61 29.16
C ALA A 668 -34.42 -26.18 29.82
N ASN A 669 -34.84 -24.95 29.53
CA ASN A 669 -36.24 -24.56 29.61
C ASN A 669 -36.57 -23.68 28.41
N GLN A 670 -37.41 -24.24 27.54
CA GLN A 670 -38.17 -23.51 26.54
C GLN A 670 -39.02 -22.44 27.24
N ARG A 671 -38.99 -21.19 26.76
CA ARG A 671 -40.15 -20.29 26.79
C ARG A 671 -39.95 -19.05 25.92
N ARG A 672 -40.88 -18.94 24.97
CA ARG A 672 -41.57 -17.72 24.47
C ARG A 672 -40.73 -16.62 23.82
N LEU A 673 -40.95 -16.54 22.51
CA LEU A 673 -40.91 -15.33 21.69
C LEU A 673 -41.58 -14.15 22.42
N HIS A 674 -40.83 -13.07 22.64
CA HIS A 674 -41.38 -11.77 22.96
C HIS A 674 -41.02 -10.75 21.87
N ALA A 675 -41.98 -9.88 21.64
CA ALA A 675 -42.15 -8.99 20.50
C ALA A 675 -41.05 -7.93 20.38
N GLY A 676 -40.81 -7.52 19.13
CA GLY A 676 -39.74 -6.61 18.73
C GLY A 676 -39.83 -5.22 19.35
N SER A 677 -38.67 -4.69 19.71
CA SER A 677 -38.39 -3.26 19.80
C SER A 677 -38.17 -2.70 18.38
N PRO A 678 -38.65 -1.49 18.05
CA PRO A 678 -38.44 -0.91 16.74
C PRO A 678 -36.97 -0.55 16.56
N HIS A 679 -36.27 -1.27 15.70
CA HIS A 679 -35.00 -0.82 15.15
C HIS A 679 -35.29 0.36 14.21
N VAL A 680 -34.77 1.54 14.54
CA VAL A 680 -34.72 2.66 13.61
C VAL A 680 -33.57 2.38 12.64
N THR A 681 -33.92 1.93 11.45
CA THR A 681 -33.01 1.81 10.31
C THR A 681 -32.76 3.21 9.75
N VAL A 682 -31.55 3.75 9.94
CA VAL A 682 -31.14 5.00 9.30
C VAL A 682 -30.80 4.68 7.84
N SER A 683 -31.57 5.28 6.92
CA SER A 683 -31.37 5.14 5.46
C SER A 683 -30.04 5.81 5.04
N PRO A 684 -29.19 5.17 4.22
CA PRO A 684 -27.90 5.71 3.81
C PRO A 684 -27.95 6.75 2.67
N ASP A 685 -29.13 7.21 2.23
CA ASP A 685 -29.27 7.96 0.97
C ASP A 685 -29.14 9.50 1.07
N VAL A 686 -28.61 10.06 2.16
CA VAL A 686 -28.54 11.54 2.33
C VAL A 686 -27.25 12.18 1.77
N PHE A 687 -26.29 11.40 1.28
CA PHE A 687 -25.02 11.94 0.72
C PHE A 687 -24.82 11.69 -0.79
N ARG A 688 -25.84 11.96 -1.62
CA ARG A 688 -25.64 12.14 -3.07
C ARG A 688 -26.01 13.55 -3.51
N MET A 689 -25.00 14.40 -3.67
CA MET A 689 -25.13 15.62 -4.48
C MET A 689 -25.04 15.23 -5.97
N PRO A 690 -25.93 15.75 -6.84
CA PRO A 690 -25.88 15.46 -8.27
C PRO A 690 -24.69 16.16 -8.93
N ARG A 691 -23.93 15.40 -9.74
CA ARG A 691 -22.86 15.94 -10.59
C ARG A 691 -23.48 16.80 -11.70
N ARG A 692 -22.96 18.03 -11.81
CA ARG A 692 -23.25 19.00 -12.88
C ARG A 692 -22.75 18.42 -14.21
N ALA A 693 -23.66 18.08 -15.13
CA ALA A 693 -23.30 17.72 -16.50
C ALA A 693 -22.85 18.98 -17.24
N GLY A 694 -21.68 18.90 -17.89
CA GLY A 694 -21.13 19.97 -18.73
C GLY A 694 -21.77 19.97 -20.11
N ASN A 695 -22.02 21.17 -20.62
CA ASN A 695 -22.44 21.42 -22.00
C ASN A 695 -21.37 20.93 -22.98
N THR A 696 -21.78 20.18 -23.99
CA THR A 696 -21.04 20.05 -25.25
C THR A 696 -22.05 20.26 -26.38
N GLU A 697 -21.80 21.25 -27.22
CA GLU A 697 -22.51 21.51 -28.48
C GLU A 697 -22.13 20.43 -29.52
N GLY A 698 -23.08 20.06 -30.38
CA GLY A 698 -22.79 19.36 -31.64
C GLY A 698 -23.83 18.32 -32.09
N ASP A 699 -24.86 18.81 -32.78
CA ASP A 699 -25.48 18.32 -34.03
C ASP A 699 -25.88 16.84 -34.23
N GLY A 700 -27.14 16.65 -34.68
CA GLY A 700 -27.61 15.43 -35.34
C GLY A 700 -29.08 15.08 -35.08
N ASP A 701 -29.93 15.38 -36.06
CA ASP A 701 -31.37 15.13 -36.16
C ASP A 701 -31.82 13.69 -35.82
N ASP A 702 -32.96 13.52 -35.14
CA ASP A 702 -34.13 12.82 -35.69
C ASP A 702 -35.37 12.89 -34.76
N VAL A 703 -36.52 12.87 -35.41
CA VAL A 703 -37.87 13.27 -34.96
C VAL A 703 -38.71 12.07 -34.48
N ASN A 704 -39.40 12.19 -33.33
CA ASN A 704 -40.87 12.00 -33.19
C ASN A 704 -41.37 12.03 -31.72
N ASP A 705 -42.21 13.04 -31.47
CA ASP A 705 -43.54 13.09 -30.82
C ASP A 705 -43.86 12.54 -29.42
N ASP A 706 -44.49 13.46 -28.68
CA ASP A 706 -45.54 13.36 -27.67
C ASP A 706 -45.22 12.80 -26.27
N ASP A 707 -44.95 13.70 -25.32
CA ASP A 707 -45.70 13.76 -24.06
C ASP A 707 -45.59 15.17 -23.39
N ASP A 708 -46.74 15.71 -23.02
CA ASP A 708 -47.05 17.07 -22.56
C ASP A 708 -46.35 17.44 -21.21
N PRO A 709 -45.87 18.70 -20.99
CA PRO A 709 -45.14 19.09 -19.80
C PRO A 709 -46.05 19.81 -18.80
N GLY A 710 -46.38 19.19 -17.66
CA GLY A 710 -47.23 19.90 -16.71
C GLY A 710 -47.62 19.19 -15.42
N THR A 711 -46.68 18.68 -14.63
CA THR A 711 -46.99 18.32 -13.23
C THR A 711 -45.85 18.64 -12.27
N LEU A 712 -46.00 19.74 -11.53
CA LEU A 712 -45.23 20.06 -10.32
C LEU A 712 -45.56 19.03 -9.23
N HIS A 713 -44.62 18.13 -8.93
CA HIS A 713 -44.72 17.28 -7.74
C HIS A 713 -44.33 18.07 -6.49
N LEU A 714 -45.35 18.54 -5.77
CA LEU A 714 -45.26 19.11 -4.43
C LEU A 714 -44.93 17.98 -3.44
N VAL A 715 -43.68 17.89 -2.98
CA VAL A 715 -43.31 16.97 -1.88
C VAL A 715 -43.60 17.66 -0.56
N HIS A 716 -44.63 17.17 0.12
CA HIS A 716 -45.05 17.60 1.45
C HIS A 716 -44.02 17.11 2.49
N LEU A 717 -43.23 18.01 3.05
CA LEU A 717 -42.42 17.72 4.24
C LEU A 717 -43.34 17.79 5.46
N GLY A 718 -43.67 16.63 6.00
CA GLY A 718 -44.48 16.50 7.21
C GLY A 718 -43.86 17.25 8.39
N THR A 719 -44.74 17.89 9.17
CA THR A 719 -44.45 18.51 10.46
C THR A 719 -44.91 17.56 11.57
N VAL A 720 -44.01 17.36 12.55
CA VAL A 720 -44.12 16.60 13.82
C VAL A 720 -44.39 15.10 13.70
#